data_AF-A0A9E5XDS1-F1
#
_entry.id   AF-A0A9E5XDS1-F1
#
_cell.length_a   1.000
_cell.length_b   1.000
_cell.length_c   1.000
_cell.angle_alpha   90.00
_cell.angle_beta   90.00
_cell.angle_gamma   90.00
#
_symmetry.space_group_name_H-M   'P 1'
#
loop_
_entity.id
_entity.type
_entity.pdbx_description
1 polymer ?
#
loop_
_entity_poly.entity_id
_entity_poly.type
_entity_poly.pdbx_seq_one_letter_code
_entity_poly.pdbx_strand_id
1 'polypeptide(L)'
;MFYLAIALVATAMVTAPGTVPTVSARNTTVVAPSHDWATVRVRTQAAMPVTFAVRAEGGTPVFQWVHTVEGNYAFTWRGRTATGAEVPAGRYQLSVSAPDYEKVFTVRVVSQRQGNDDGPPASPQDVSATAARDNWVRWSEPDDPDVVTWLVQRSADARGPWTDLSTTAVPELRDVPPAPGIYSYRVIAIDLAGNRSNPSSVVSSDNVAMAQTVGPEGGDLVPTTGTVALHIPAGAVDSDTVFTIRQIPHPPDANTNRTLVSRSFELGPSGTRFDPSAPATLALAFEIPPEYPLPSGYPEDTTVVQVWSSDRWVTTGAASVDVAAGTVTVQMAHLSLYAAASVTDPHGGYSDSTNLCQNCHSVHGASAPIHLFARPTEKETCYQCHDGTGASTDIKSAFGESVIGASTKTSYHPVPTATDGYELTCTDCHTPHRLRSEMTELLRVWNGSTWLYSPTASPIGNTYCYTCHGSGAPYPGLKGWDYSPFDASAHGLLIAKDPAKAEIQCLECHQPHGSDFNALTIADEEQTCFTCHTSTTPNTSGGTNPYDAFAAAVNDTTTADGNPIRIYHHPIAAADQDGGTRQVECVSCHNPHLADQNDGASTSKLVDPSDITTKWIVNWDTGSADLTRGDIASFCEKCHIDPTTTAPISAGATVPYDIRLVDDTASTDADGRPHDRFTAANWNNSARHGPNGSGNLACTACHDFHGSSNAYMLKENMVSPNGARTGTLTNFDALWVSWSDFAQNFCFVCHGGFPMRHSRNPGACTKCHYHGSSNF
;
A
#
# COMPACT_ATOMS: atom_id res chain seq x y z
N MET A 1 48.79 -58.15 -5.00
CA MET A 1 49.85 -57.71 -4.06
C MET A 1 50.93 -57.00 -4.85
N PHE A 2 51.46 -55.85 -4.45
CA PHE A 2 51.00 -54.91 -3.42
C PHE A 2 51.35 -53.47 -3.88
N TYR A 3 50.35 -52.58 -3.86
CA TYR A 3 50.44 -51.12 -3.71
C TYR A 3 51.24 -50.29 -4.74
N LEU A 4 50.47 -49.56 -5.56
CA LEU A 4 50.92 -48.39 -6.32
C LEU A 4 51.15 -47.23 -5.36
N ALA A 5 52.40 -46.88 -5.07
CA ALA A 5 52.75 -45.79 -4.15
C ALA A 5 52.51 -44.40 -4.79
N ILE A 6 51.27 -43.90 -4.69
CA ILE A 6 50.87 -42.58 -5.24
C ILE A 6 51.40 -41.42 -4.36
N ALA A 7 52.65 -41.02 -4.61
CA ALA A 7 53.24 -39.81 -4.02
C ALA A 7 52.87 -38.54 -4.83
N LEU A 8 51.59 -38.16 -4.82
CA LEU A 8 51.07 -37.02 -5.60
C LEU A 8 51.43 -35.67 -4.95
N VAL A 9 52.58 -35.09 -5.33
CA VAL A 9 53.08 -33.82 -4.78
C VAL A 9 52.80 -32.65 -5.72
N ALA A 10 51.58 -32.11 -5.65
CA ALA A 10 51.31 -30.76 -6.15
C ALA A 10 52.17 -29.74 -5.38
N THR A 11 52.87 -28.86 -6.10
CA THR A 11 53.84 -27.92 -5.52
C THR A 11 53.40 -26.48 -5.76
N ALA A 12 52.65 -25.92 -4.81
CA ALA A 12 52.37 -24.49 -4.77
C ALA A 12 53.57 -23.74 -4.16
N MET A 13 54.18 -22.82 -4.91
CA MET A 13 55.22 -21.93 -4.40
C MET A 13 54.66 -20.52 -4.24
N VAL A 14 54.54 -20.06 -3.00
CA VAL A 14 54.35 -18.64 -2.68
C VAL A 14 55.70 -18.11 -2.20
N THR A 15 56.21 -17.06 -2.84
CA THR A 15 57.50 -16.45 -2.52
C THR A 15 57.33 -14.97 -2.17
N ALA A 16 57.22 -14.67 -0.89
CA ALA A 16 57.55 -13.35 -0.35
C ALA A 16 59.07 -13.29 -0.04
N PRO A 17 59.72 -12.12 -0.13
CA PRO A 17 61.14 -11.99 0.16
C PRO A 17 61.41 -11.97 1.68
N GLY A 18 62.07 -13.00 2.18
CA GLY A 18 62.50 -13.14 3.58
C GLY A 18 63.33 -14.41 3.76
N THR A 19 64.21 -14.44 4.77
CA THR A 19 65.18 -15.55 5.02
C THR A 19 64.56 -16.89 5.44
N VAL A 20 63.24 -16.88 5.64
CA VAL A 20 62.22 -17.93 5.54
C VAL A 20 62.47 -19.26 4.79
N PRO A 21 62.91 -20.42 5.34
CA PRO A 21 62.89 -21.69 4.59
C PRO A 21 61.45 -22.12 4.21
N THR A 22 61.23 -22.46 2.95
CA THR A 22 59.94 -22.97 2.46
C THR A 22 59.86 -24.48 2.68
N VAL A 23 59.06 -24.95 3.64
CA VAL A 23 58.99 -26.38 4.01
C VAL A 23 57.64 -27.01 3.66
N SER A 24 57.67 -28.06 2.83
CA SER A 24 56.50 -28.82 2.38
C SER A 24 56.63 -30.32 2.66
N ALA A 25 55.60 -30.86 3.29
CA ALA A 25 55.33 -32.28 3.48
C ALA A 25 53.82 -32.47 3.68
N ARG A 26 53.36 -33.72 3.69
CA ARG A 26 52.02 -34.11 4.14
C ARG A 26 52.17 -34.95 5.41
N ASN A 27 51.17 -34.93 6.28
CA ASN A 27 51.06 -35.93 7.35
C ASN A 27 51.03 -37.33 6.70
N THR A 28 51.68 -38.30 7.34
CA THR A 28 52.03 -39.56 6.66
C THR A 28 52.11 -40.73 7.65
N THR A 29 51.65 -41.90 7.21
CA THR A 29 51.75 -43.14 7.97
C THR A 29 52.97 -43.92 7.49
N VAL A 30 53.84 -44.33 8.41
CA VAL A 30 55.02 -45.15 8.13
C VAL A 30 54.79 -46.54 8.69
N VAL A 31 54.69 -47.54 7.81
CA VAL A 31 54.51 -48.94 8.19
C VAL A 31 55.87 -49.57 8.53
N ALA A 32 55.95 -50.32 9.61
CA ALA A 32 57.15 -51.06 10.01
C ALA A 32 56.85 -52.57 10.17
N PRO A 33 57.70 -53.48 9.66
CA PRO A 33 58.99 -53.23 9.01
C PRO A 33 58.94 -53.14 7.47
N SER A 34 59.73 -52.20 6.94
CA SER A 34 60.20 -52.05 5.55
C SER A 34 59.36 -51.20 4.55
N HIS A 35 60.14 -50.58 3.64
CA HIS A 35 59.77 -49.83 2.43
C HIS A 35 59.10 -48.45 2.55
N ASP A 36 58.19 -48.19 3.50
CA ASP A 36 57.57 -46.85 3.61
C ASP A 36 58.46 -45.78 4.26
N TRP A 37 58.24 -44.52 3.89
CA TRP A 37 59.13 -43.41 4.22
C TRP A 37 58.43 -42.04 4.26
N ALA A 38 58.61 -41.32 5.37
CA ALA A 38 58.19 -39.94 5.51
C ALA A 38 59.15 -39.02 4.73
N THR A 39 58.61 -38.12 3.90
CA THR A 39 59.39 -37.16 3.10
C THR A 39 59.11 -35.73 3.54
N VAL A 40 60.15 -34.92 3.71
CA VAL A 40 60.01 -33.46 3.80
C VAL A 40 60.90 -32.80 2.76
N ARG A 41 60.31 -31.89 1.96
CA ARG A 41 61.06 -31.04 1.03
C ARG A 41 61.24 -29.66 1.66
N VAL A 42 62.47 -29.17 1.61
CA VAL A 42 62.89 -27.88 2.15
C VAL A 42 63.49 -27.07 1.01
N ARG A 43 63.11 -25.80 0.89
CA ARG A 43 63.80 -24.84 0.03
C ARG A 43 64.37 -23.70 0.86
N THR A 44 65.66 -23.41 0.70
CA THR A 44 66.32 -22.23 1.26
C THR A 44 66.73 -21.28 0.13
N GLN A 45 66.90 -19.99 0.45
CA GLN A 45 67.38 -18.99 -0.52
C GLN A 45 68.91 -18.79 -0.48
N ALA A 46 69.57 -19.30 0.56
CA ALA A 46 71.02 -19.34 0.74
C ALA A 46 71.40 -20.53 1.64
N ALA A 47 72.66 -20.97 1.62
CA ALA A 47 73.18 -22.03 2.47
C ALA A 47 72.94 -21.76 3.98
N MET A 48 72.13 -22.59 4.63
CA MET A 48 71.83 -22.49 6.07
C MET A 48 71.63 -23.87 6.72
N PRO A 49 71.97 -24.05 8.02
CA PRO A 49 71.72 -25.30 8.73
C PRO A 49 70.23 -25.50 9.03
N VAL A 50 69.71 -26.67 8.63
CA VAL A 50 68.33 -27.12 8.88
C VAL A 50 68.38 -28.41 9.70
N THR A 51 67.63 -28.46 10.79
CA THR A 51 67.47 -29.61 11.68
C THR A 51 66.21 -30.38 11.32
N PHE A 52 66.33 -31.68 11.14
CA PHE A 52 65.24 -32.63 10.98
C PHE A 52 65.22 -33.54 12.21
N ALA A 53 64.16 -33.49 13.01
CA ALA A 53 64.04 -34.33 14.20
C ALA A 53 62.67 -35.01 14.28
N VAL A 54 62.64 -36.28 14.71
CA VAL A 54 61.42 -37.03 14.96
C VAL A 54 61.34 -37.36 16.44
N ARG A 55 60.21 -37.05 17.07
CA ARG A 55 59.91 -37.24 18.49
C ARG A 55 58.68 -38.12 18.63
N ALA A 56 58.60 -38.93 19.69
CA ALA A 56 57.28 -39.36 20.16
C ALA A 56 56.52 -38.12 20.66
N GLU A 57 55.19 -38.11 20.62
CA GLU A 57 54.38 -36.95 21.03
C GLU A 57 54.70 -36.55 22.49
N GLY A 58 55.25 -35.34 22.69
CA GLY A 58 55.76 -34.85 23.98
C GLY A 58 57.16 -35.31 24.43
N GLY A 59 57.89 -36.10 23.62
CA GLY A 59 59.14 -36.76 24.00
C GLY A 59 60.46 -36.17 23.46
N THR A 60 61.57 -36.75 23.94
CA THR A 60 62.90 -36.57 23.34
C THR A 60 62.96 -37.12 21.91
N PRO A 61 63.81 -36.57 21.02
CA PRO A 61 63.87 -37.01 19.64
C PRO A 61 64.49 -38.41 19.51
N VAL A 62 63.74 -39.33 18.92
CA VAL A 62 64.21 -40.69 18.58
C VAL A 62 65.16 -40.69 17.38
N PHE A 63 65.02 -39.68 16.51
CA PHE A 63 65.92 -39.38 15.40
C PHE A 63 66.17 -37.87 15.37
N GLN A 64 67.41 -37.44 15.15
CA GLN A 64 67.73 -36.05 14.85
C GLN A 64 68.94 -35.97 13.91
N TRP A 65 68.87 -35.10 12.92
CA TRP A 65 69.93 -34.87 11.93
C TRP A 65 69.96 -33.40 11.51
N VAL A 66 71.14 -32.85 11.23
CA VAL A 66 71.33 -31.45 10.83
C VAL A 66 72.07 -31.42 9.50
N HIS A 67 71.60 -30.61 8.56
CA HIS A 67 72.19 -30.50 7.22
C HIS A 67 72.22 -29.04 6.74
N THR A 68 73.30 -28.64 6.07
CA THR A 68 73.34 -27.32 5.42
C THR A 68 72.58 -27.42 4.10
N VAL A 69 71.46 -26.71 3.98
CA VAL A 69 70.61 -26.71 2.79
C VAL A 69 70.80 -25.40 2.04
N GLU A 70 71.09 -25.50 0.74
CA GLU A 70 71.05 -24.41 -0.23
C GLU A 70 70.15 -24.83 -1.40
N GLY A 71 69.18 -23.98 -1.78
CA GLY A 71 68.21 -24.34 -2.81
C GLY A 71 67.25 -25.44 -2.34
N ASN A 72 66.94 -26.40 -3.22
CA ASN A 72 65.96 -27.47 -2.94
C ASN A 72 66.65 -28.72 -2.35
N TYR A 73 66.16 -29.18 -1.19
CA TYR A 73 66.58 -30.43 -0.55
C TYR A 73 65.38 -31.32 -0.19
N ALA A 74 65.58 -32.63 -0.15
CA ALA A 74 64.57 -33.61 0.25
C ALA A 74 65.13 -34.54 1.34
N PHE A 75 64.58 -34.42 2.55
CA PHE A 75 64.86 -35.31 3.66
C PHE A 75 63.89 -36.51 3.66
N THR A 76 64.41 -37.69 4.03
CA THR A 76 63.68 -38.96 4.01
C THR A 76 63.92 -39.72 5.32
N TRP A 77 62.86 -40.00 6.07
CA TRP A 77 62.89 -40.79 7.31
C TRP A 77 62.15 -42.11 7.15
N ARG A 78 62.70 -43.19 7.71
CA ARG A 78 62.26 -44.59 7.48
C ARG A 78 61.91 -45.34 8.77
N GLY A 79 61.22 -44.69 9.71
CA GLY A 79 60.78 -45.34 10.96
C GLY A 79 61.93 -45.79 11.88
N ARG A 80 63.10 -45.16 11.80
CA ARG A 80 64.33 -45.59 12.50
C ARG A 80 64.93 -44.48 13.35
N THR A 81 65.43 -44.87 14.50
CA THR A 81 66.27 -44.05 15.38
C THR A 81 67.57 -43.62 14.69
N ALA A 82 68.28 -42.65 15.28
CA ALA A 82 69.58 -42.19 14.75
C ALA A 82 70.66 -43.29 14.66
N THR A 83 70.52 -44.39 15.41
CA THR A 83 71.41 -45.56 15.36
C THR A 83 70.93 -46.68 14.42
N GLY A 84 69.79 -46.50 13.74
CA GLY A 84 69.23 -47.44 12.78
C GLY A 84 68.24 -48.48 13.33
N ALA A 85 68.08 -48.56 14.66
CA ALA A 85 67.04 -49.39 15.29
C ALA A 85 65.64 -48.84 15.00
N GLU A 86 64.64 -49.70 14.86
CA GLU A 86 63.25 -49.34 14.51
C GLU A 86 62.52 -48.71 15.70
N VAL A 87 61.57 -47.81 15.44
CA VAL A 87 60.75 -47.18 16.49
C VAL A 87 59.42 -47.94 16.67
N PRO A 88 58.86 -48.01 17.90
CA PRO A 88 57.56 -48.64 18.15
C PRO A 88 56.40 -47.99 17.37
N ALA A 89 55.29 -48.72 17.22
CA ALA A 89 54.04 -48.14 16.76
C ALA A 89 53.55 -47.04 17.73
N GLY A 90 52.90 -46.01 17.19
CA GLY A 90 52.44 -44.84 17.94
C GLY A 90 52.42 -43.57 17.09
N ARG A 91 52.09 -42.44 17.72
CA ARG A 91 52.11 -41.12 17.09
C ARG A 91 53.44 -40.42 17.32
N TYR A 92 54.02 -39.90 16.24
CA TYR A 92 55.28 -39.17 16.24
C TYR A 92 55.11 -37.81 15.57
N GLN A 93 56.01 -36.90 15.91
CA GLN A 93 56.08 -35.56 15.37
C GLN A 93 57.44 -35.37 14.69
N LEU A 94 57.42 -35.08 13.39
CA LEU A 94 58.59 -34.72 12.57
C LEU A 94 58.68 -33.19 12.50
N SER A 95 59.54 -32.61 13.34
CA SER A 95 59.88 -31.19 13.34
C SER A 95 61.01 -30.91 12.34
N VAL A 96 60.83 -29.88 11.51
CA VAL A 96 61.88 -29.29 10.69
C VAL A 96 62.09 -27.84 11.12
N SER A 97 63.30 -27.52 11.56
CA SER A 97 63.63 -26.21 12.13
C SER A 97 64.94 -25.64 11.60
N ALA A 98 65.02 -24.32 11.59
CA ALA A 98 66.13 -23.48 11.16
C ALA A 98 66.16 -22.23 12.08
N PRO A 99 67.13 -21.30 11.95
CA PRO A 99 67.06 -20.04 12.67
C PRO A 99 65.71 -19.35 12.44
N ASP A 100 65.03 -19.02 13.54
CA ASP A 100 63.72 -18.35 13.60
C ASP A 100 62.57 -19.04 12.83
N TYR A 101 62.67 -20.35 12.60
CA TYR A 101 61.60 -21.15 11.98
C TYR A 101 61.51 -22.58 12.53
N GLU A 102 60.30 -23.03 12.84
CA GLU A 102 59.99 -24.45 13.06
C GLU A 102 58.64 -24.81 12.43
N LYS A 103 58.56 -25.99 11.81
CA LYS A 103 57.32 -26.58 11.31
C LYS A 103 57.26 -28.06 11.66
N VAL A 104 56.16 -28.48 12.26
CA VAL A 104 55.94 -29.85 12.76
C VAL A 104 54.91 -30.57 11.88
N PHE A 105 55.18 -31.84 11.57
CA PHE A 105 54.31 -32.73 10.81
C PHE A 105 53.98 -33.98 11.64
N THR A 106 52.73 -34.46 11.57
CA THR A 106 52.34 -35.69 12.27
C THR A 106 52.70 -36.91 11.42
N VAL A 107 53.42 -37.85 12.05
CA VAL A 107 53.82 -39.13 11.46
C VAL A 107 53.29 -40.26 12.33
N ARG A 108 52.35 -41.06 11.83
CA ARG A 108 51.86 -42.25 12.55
C ARG A 108 52.76 -43.44 12.17
N VAL A 109 53.36 -44.11 13.15
CA VAL A 109 54.05 -45.38 12.91
C VAL A 109 53.09 -46.50 13.28
N VAL A 110 52.88 -47.45 12.37
CA VAL A 110 52.05 -48.64 12.62
C VAL A 110 52.88 -49.91 12.47
N SER A 111 52.73 -50.83 13.42
CA SER A 111 53.43 -52.11 13.42
C SER A 111 52.66 -53.16 12.63
N GLN A 112 53.32 -53.85 11.70
CA GLN A 112 52.82 -55.09 11.13
C GLN A 112 52.80 -56.21 12.18
N ARG A 113 51.80 -56.22 13.06
CA ARG A 113 51.33 -57.47 13.65
C ARG A 113 50.26 -58.05 12.75
N GLN A 114 50.68 -58.96 11.88
CA GLN A 114 49.75 -59.91 11.27
C GLN A 114 49.11 -60.77 12.37
N GLY A 115 47.88 -60.42 12.71
CA GLY A 115 46.84 -61.32 13.20
C GLY A 115 45.59 -60.89 12.46
N ASN A 116 44.79 -61.85 11.98
CA ASN A 116 43.56 -61.52 11.27
C ASN A 116 42.68 -60.64 12.16
N ASP A 117 42.39 -59.41 11.71
CA ASP A 117 41.04 -58.92 11.88
C ASP A 117 40.26 -59.29 10.61
N ASP A 118 39.28 -60.16 10.80
CA ASP A 118 38.32 -60.57 9.79
C ASP A 118 36.99 -59.79 9.93
N GLY A 119 36.94 -58.80 10.83
CA GLY A 119 35.84 -57.86 11.03
C GLY A 119 36.03 -56.53 10.27
N PRO A 120 34.95 -55.79 9.99
CA PRO A 120 35.02 -54.39 9.58
C PRO A 120 35.08 -53.46 10.82
N PRO A 121 35.84 -52.35 10.76
CA PRO A 121 35.99 -51.42 11.88
C PRO A 121 34.68 -50.68 12.20
N ALA A 122 34.63 -50.05 13.37
CA ALA A 122 33.46 -49.30 13.82
C ALA A 122 33.13 -48.10 12.90
N SER A 123 31.83 -47.85 12.70
CA SER A 123 31.34 -46.72 11.89
C SER A 123 31.69 -45.37 12.55
N PRO A 124 32.14 -44.36 11.78
CA PRO A 124 32.38 -43.00 12.29
C PRO A 124 31.13 -42.39 12.96
N GLN A 125 31.35 -41.72 14.09
CA GLN A 125 30.32 -41.06 14.90
C GLN A 125 30.46 -39.53 14.83
N ASP A 126 29.49 -38.80 15.39
CA ASP A 126 29.46 -37.32 15.47
C ASP A 126 29.74 -36.62 14.13
N VAL A 127 29.33 -37.25 13.04
CA VAL A 127 29.53 -36.71 11.70
C VAL A 127 28.76 -35.40 11.57
N SER A 128 29.36 -34.41 10.92
CA SER A 128 28.77 -33.10 10.68
C SER A 128 29.27 -32.52 9.36
N ALA A 129 28.47 -31.65 8.76
CA ALA A 129 28.86 -30.86 7.59
C ALA A 129 28.43 -29.41 7.80
N THR A 130 29.19 -28.47 7.24
CA THR A 130 28.90 -27.02 7.32
C THR A 130 29.34 -26.37 6.02
N ALA A 131 28.47 -25.55 5.44
CA ALA A 131 28.70 -24.86 4.18
C ALA A 131 29.38 -23.50 4.40
N ALA A 132 30.47 -23.30 3.68
CA ALA A 132 31.14 -22.03 3.48
C ALA A 132 31.48 -21.91 1.98
N ARG A 133 32.64 -21.32 1.62
CA ARG A 133 33.17 -21.40 0.25
C ARG A 133 33.55 -22.83 -0.17
N ASP A 134 33.74 -23.70 0.81
CA ASP A 134 33.78 -25.15 0.69
C ASP A 134 32.83 -25.80 1.73
N ASN A 135 32.39 -27.02 1.47
CA ASN A 135 31.70 -27.86 2.43
C ASN A 135 32.74 -28.52 3.34
N TRP A 136 32.74 -28.15 4.62
CA TRP A 136 33.65 -28.67 5.63
C TRP A 136 32.95 -29.78 6.41
N VAL A 137 33.38 -31.03 6.18
CA VAL A 137 32.83 -32.27 6.78
C VAL A 137 33.77 -32.75 7.87
N ARG A 138 33.24 -33.15 9.03
CA ARG A 138 34.01 -33.64 10.20
C ARG A 138 33.31 -34.83 10.86
N TRP A 139 34.03 -35.57 11.69
CA TRP A 139 33.51 -36.67 12.51
C TRP A 139 34.40 -36.91 13.74
N SER A 140 33.91 -37.70 14.70
CA SER A 140 34.75 -38.31 15.74
C SER A 140 35.47 -39.53 15.17
N GLU A 141 36.77 -39.68 15.46
CA GLU A 141 37.49 -40.93 15.20
C GLU A 141 36.85 -42.05 16.05
N PRO A 142 36.56 -43.25 15.49
CA PRO A 142 36.16 -44.40 16.30
C PRO A 142 37.28 -44.79 17.29
N ASP A 143 36.90 -45.36 18.44
CA ASP A 143 37.84 -45.95 19.43
C ASP A 143 38.44 -47.28 18.93
N ASP A 144 39.08 -47.24 17.75
CA ASP A 144 39.47 -48.41 16.97
C ASP A 144 40.90 -48.25 16.40
N PRO A 145 41.91 -48.97 16.93
CA PRO A 145 43.32 -48.57 16.80
C PRO A 145 43.96 -48.85 15.43
N ASP A 146 43.30 -49.60 14.54
CA ASP A 146 43.82 -49.95 13.20
C ASP A 146 43.16 -49.18 12.04
N VAL A 147 42.16 -48.32 12.31
CA VAL A 147 41.61 -47.41 11.30
C VAL A 147 42.73 -46.48 10.81
N VAL A 148 43.03 -46.55 9.51
CA VAL A 148 44.12 -45.79 8.86
C VAL A 148 43.62 -44.70 7.92
N THR A 149 42.41 -44.80 7.41
CA THR A 149 41.83 -43.80 6.49
C THR A 149 40.30 -43.84 6.51
N TRP A 150 39.69 -42.73 6.13
CA TRP A 150 38.25 -42.61 5.95
C TRP A 150 37.93 -42.25 4.51
N LEU A 151 36.97 -42.98 3.92
CA LEU A 151 36.35 -42.62 2.65
C LEU A 151 35.12 -41.77 2.90
N VAL A 152 35.11 -40.55 2.35
CA VAL A 152 33.91 -39.69 2.36
C VAL A 152 33.15 -39.88 1.04
N GLN A 153 31.85 -40.16 1.16
CA GLN A 153 30.93 -40.25 0.04
C GLN A 153 29.96 -39.07 0.06
N ARG A 154 29.64 -38.52 -1.13
CA ARG A 154 28.64 -37.47 -1.34
C ARG A 154 27.47 -37.99 -2.18
N SER A 155 26.28 -37.45 -1.95
CA SER A 155 25.15 -37.54 -2.88
C SER A 155 24.31 -36.25 -2.88
N ALA A 156 23.49 -36.06 -3.91
CA ALA A 156 22.46 -35.03 -3.96
C ALA A 156 21.13 -35.48 -3.28
N ASP A 157 20.95 -36.78 -3.04
CA ASP A 157 19.85 -37.36 -2.27
C ASP A 157 20.44 -38.14 -1.09
N ALA A 158 19.90 -37.98 0.11
CA ALA A 158 20.30 -38.73 1.31
C ALA A 158 20.16 -40.28 1.17
N ARG A 159 19.49 -40.76 0.12
CA ARG A 159 19.34 -42.17 -0.25
C ARG A 159 20.41 -42.66 -1.23
N GLY A 160 21.08 -41.75 -1.94
CA GLY A 160 22.02 -42.05 -3.04
C GLY A 160 21.44 -41.75 -4.43
N PRO A 161 22.20 -41.97 -5.53
CA PRO A 161 23.45 -42.72 -5.60
C PRO A 161 24.64 -42.00 -4.95
N TRP A 162 25.55 -42.77 -4.36
CA TRP A 162 26.70 -42.27 -3.61
C TRP A 162 27.95 -42.21 -4.48
N THR A 163 28.63 -41.06 -4.46
CA THR A 163 29.89 -40.80 -5.17
C THR A 163 31.04 -40.77 -4.16
N ASP A 164 32.02 -41.67 -4.32
CA ASP A 164 33.29 -41.62 -3.58
C ASP A 164 34.03 -40.31 -3.95
N LEU A 165 34.32 -39.44 -2.97
CA LEU A 165 35.07 -38.20 -3.22
C LEU A 165 36.58 -38.43 -3.19
N SER A 166 37.08 -38.80 -2.00
CA SER A 166 38.48 -39.14 -1.76
C SER A 166 38.61 -39.82 -0.40
N THR A 167 39.78 -40.42 -0.15
CA THR A 167 40.19 -40.94 1.15
C THR A 167 41.07 -39.92 1.89
N THR A 168 40.83 -39.75 3.19
CA THR A 168 41.58 -38.85 4.09
C THR A 168 42.17 -39.61 5.27
N ALA A 169 43.28 -39.11 5.82
CA ALA A 169 43.97 -39.68 6.99
C ALA A 169 43.87 -38.78 8.24
N VAL A 170 42.88 -37.88 8.25
CA VAL A 170 42.45 -37.05 9.38
C VAL A 170 40.92 -37.03 9.40
N PRO A 171 40.26 -36.75 10.55
CA PRO A 171 38.81 -36.86 10.70
C PRO A 171 38.03 -35.66 10.13
N GLU A 172 38.51 -35.11 9.02
CA GLU A 172 37.86 -34.03 8.28
C GLU A 172 38.14 -34.08 6.78
N LEU A 173 37.24 -33.47 6.00
CA LEU A 173 37.39 -33.21 4.57
C LEU A 173 36.86 -31.80 4.24
N ARG A 174 37.44 -31.18 3.21
CA ARG A 174 36.87 -30.02 2.51
C ARG A 174 36.49 -30.44 1.10
N ASP A 175 35.26 -30.17 0.71
CA ASP A 175 34.70 -30.50 -0.60
C ASP A 175 34.16 -29.24 -1.28
N VAL A 176 34.40 -29.10 -2.58
CA VAL A 176 33.78 -28.05 -3.40
C VAL A 176 32.85 -28.76 -4.39
N PRO A 177 31.54 -28.73 -4.18
CA PRO A 177 30.59 -29.38 -5.07
C PRO A 177 30.62 -28.81 -6.50
N PRO A 178 30.24 -29.60 -7.51
CA PRO A 178 30.33 -29.20 -8.92
C PRO A 178 29.27 -28.16 -9.34
N ALA A 179 28.28 -27.91 -8.50
CA ALA A 179 27.25 -26.88 -8.64
C ALA A 179 26.81 -26.42 -7.23
N PRO A 180 26.19 -25.24 -7.08
CA PRO A 180 25.54 -24.86 -5.82
C PRO A 180 24.42 -25.84 -5.45
N GLY A 181 24.26 -26.11 -4.16
CA GLY A 181 23.16 -26.92 -3.64
C GLY A 181 23.46 -27.54 -2.28
N ILE A 182 22.41 -28.12 -1.68
CA ILE A 182 22.50 -28.87 -0.43
C ILE A 182 22.90 -30.31 -0.75
N TYR A 183 23.99 -30.80 -0.16
CA TYR A 183 24.53 -32.14 -0.42
C TYR A 183 24.56 -33.01 0.83
N SER A 184 24.24 -34.29 0.65
CA SER A 184 24.33 -35.33 1.68
C SER A 184 25.71 -35.97 1.69
N TYR A 185 26.26 -36.19 2.87
CA TYR A 185 27.57 -36.79 3.12
C TYR A 185 27.46 -37.96 4.09
N ARG A 186 28.33 -38.96 3.92
CA ARG A 186 28.56 -40.03 4.90
C ARG A 186 30.00 -40.52 4.83
N VAL A 187 30.48 -41.11 5.91
CA VAL A 187 31.88 -41.49 6.09
C VAL A 187 31.98 -42.98 6.36
N ILE A 188 32.94 -43.64 5.73
CA ILE A 188 33.27 -45.05 5.91
C ILE A 188 34.69 -45.13 6.48
N ALA A 189 34.86 -45.73 7.65
CA ALA A 189 36.19 -46.04 8.19
C ALA A 189 36.79 -47.24 7.43
N ILE A 190 38.10 -47.20 7.23
CA ILE A 190 38.86 -48.26 6.55
C ILE A 190 40.09 -48.59 7.40
N ASP A 191 40.21 -49.86 7.75
CA ASP A 191 41.30 -50.42 8.54
C ASP A 191 42.58 -50.67 7.70
N LEU A 192 43.61 -51.20 8.35
CA LEU A 192 44.89 -51.55 7.72
C LEU A 192 44.80 -52.78 6.78
N ALA A 193 43.77 -53.63 6.92
CA ALA A 193 43.53 -54.77 6.03
C ALA A 193 42.78 -54.38 4.74
N GLY A 194 42.05 -53.26 4.77
CA GLY A 194 41.18 -52.76 3.73
C GLY A 194 39.70 -53.10 3.92
N ASN A 195 39.28 -53.63 5.08
CA ASN A 195 37.85 -53.80 5.36
C ASN A 195 37.20 -52.43 5.54
N ARG A 196 35.90 -52.34 5.25
CA ARG A 196 35.12 -51.10 5.31
C ARG A 196 34.07 -51.21 6.40
N SER A 197 34.00 -50.22 7.28
CA SER A 197 32.89 -50.07 8.22
C SER A 197 31.55 -50.02 7.47
N ASN A 198 30.44 -50.28 8.18
CA ASN A 198 29.17 -49.72 7.73
C ASN A 198 29.31 -48.19 7.61
N PRO A 199 28.68 -47.51 6.64
CA PRO A 199 28.70 -46.06 6.57
C PRO A 199 28.17 -45.43 7.86
N SER A 200 28.67 -44.25 8.19
CA SER A 200 28.12 -43.40 9.25
C SER A 200 26.64 -43.04 9.00
N SER A 201 26.03 -42.39 9.99
CA SER A 201 24.85 -41.55 9.75
C SER A 201 25.10 -40.59 8.58
N VAL A 202 24.06 -40.34 7.79
CA VAL A 202 24.06 -39.35 6.72
C VAL A 202 23.85 -37.97 7.32
N VAL A 203 24.61 -36.98 6.86
CA VAL A 203 24.49 -35.57 7.27
C VAL A 203 24.43 -34.65 6.06
N SER A 204 23.84 -33.47 6.23
CA SER A 204 23.61 -32.52 5.14
C SER A 204 24.50 -31.28 5.28
N SER A 205 24.98 -30.72 4.17
CA SER A 205 25.67 -29.42 4.14
C SER A 205 24.73 -28.21 4.28
N ASP A 206 23.52 -28.42 4.80
CA ASP A 206 22.45 -27.42 4.88
C ASP A 206 22.69 -26.28 5.88
N ASN A 207 23.71 -26.40 6.73
CA ASN A 207 24.07 -25.40 7.72
C ASN A 207 25.14 -24.42 7.16
N VAL A 208 24.73 -23.21 6.75
CA VAL A 208 25.68 -22.16 6.35
C VAL A 208 26.30 -21.47 7.58
N ALA A 209 27.63 -21.50 7.66
CA ALA A 209 28.39 -20.65 8.57
C ALA A 209 29.74 -20.27 7.94
N MET A 210 29.92 -19.00 7.60
CA MET A 210 31.17 -18.48 7.02
C MET A 210 31.58 -17.12 7.58
N ALA A 211 32.89 -16.88 7.56
CA ALA A 211 33.52 -15.60 7.87
C ALA A 211 34.55 -15.27 6.77
N GLN A 212 34.65 -14.00 6.39
CA GLN A 212 35.53 -13.54 5.30
C GLN A 212 35.95 -12.10 5.54
N THR A 213 37.25 -11.82 5.36
CA THR A 213 37.76 -10.44 5.31
C THR A 213 37.49 -9.83 3.94
N VAL A 214 36.99 -8.60 3.92
CA VAL A 214 36.79 -7.77 2.72
C VAL A 214 37.37 -6.39 3.01
N GLY A 215 38.23 -5.88 2.13
CA GLY A 215 38.79 -4.53 2.22
C GLY A 215 38.00 -3.51 1.38
N PRO A 216 38.54 -2.29 1.20
CA PRO A 216 37.90 -1.23 0.42
C PRO A 216 37.63 -1.57 -1.05
N GLU A 217 38.27 -2.60 -1.58
CA GLU A 217 38.03 -3.16 -2.92
C GLU A 217 36.69 -3.90 -3.07
N GLY A 218 36.01 -4.23 -1.97
CA GLY A 218 34.75 -4.98 -1.95
C GLY A 218 34.92 -6.49 -2.19
N GLY A 219 33.83 -7.24 -2.09
CA GLY A 219 33.84 -8.69 -2.32
C GLY A 219 32.57 -9.43 -1.90
N ASP A 220 32.44 -10.64 -2.45
CA ASP A 220 31.26 -11.51 -2.26
C ASP A 220 31.47 -12.55 -1.17
N LEU A 221 30.42 -12.86 -0.42
CA LEU A 221 30.28 -13.99 0.50
C LEU A 221 29.17 -14.90 -0.04
N VAL A 222 29.55 -15.97 -0.75
CA VAL A 222 28.64 -16.94 -1.37
C VAL A 222 28.97 -18.35 -0.85
N PRO A 223 28.07 -18.99 -0.08
CA PRO A 223 28.21 -20.38 0.33
C PRO A 223 27.85 -21.37 -0.79
N THR A 224 28.41 -22.56 -0.70
CA THR A 224 28.14 -23.74 -1.54
C THR A 224 26.68 -24.16 -1.64
N THR A 225 25.82 -23.80 -0.67
CA THR A 225 24.38 -24.15 -0.69
C THR A 225 23.58 -23.42 -1.78
N GLY A 226 24.02 -22.22 -2.19
CA GLY A 226 23.21 -21.31 -3.02
C GLY A 226 22.04 -20.65 -2.28
N THR A 227 21.85 -20.92 -0.98
CA THR A 227 20.68 -20.46 -0.21
C THR A 227 20.74 -18.98 0.22
N VAL A 228 21.92 -18.36 0.09
CA VAL A 228 22.18 -16.95 0.44
C VAL A 228 23.41 -16.44 -0.33
N ALA A 229 23.47 -15.15 -0.60
CA ALA A 229 24.69 -14.46 -1.03
C ALA A 229 24.71 -13.04 -0.45
N LEU A 230 25.86 -12.59 0.06
CA LEU A 230 26.07 -11.21 0.51
C LEU A 230 27.18 -10.56 -0.33
N HIS A 231 26.86 -9.49 -1.05
CA HIS A 231 27.80 -8.68 -1.81
C HIS A 231 28.11 -7.38 -1.06
N ILE A 232 29.39 -7.11 -0.82
CA ILE A 232 29.89 -5.85 -0.27
C ILE A 232 30.57 -5.08 -1.40
N PRO A 233 30.03 -3.94 -1.89
CA PRO A 233 30.64 -3.23 -3.01
C PRO A 233 31.93 -2.50 -2.61
N ALA A 234 32.74 -2.15 -3.61
CA ALA A 234 33.93 -1.33 -3.41
C ALA A 234 33.57 0.04 -2.80
N GLY A 235 34.34 0.48 -1.81
CA GLY A 235 34.09 1.70 -1.04
C GLY A 235 33.03 1.57 0.06
N ALA A 236 32.42 0.40 0.28
CA ALA A 236 31.48 0.19 1.38
C ALA A 236 32.13 0.11 2.78
N VAL A 237 33.47 -0.04 2.84
CA VAL A 237 34.29 0.00 4.06
C VAL A 237 35.62 0.70 3.80
N ASP A 238 36.13 1.43 4.79
CA ASP A 238 37.44 2.13 4.72
C ASP A 238 38.64 1.21 5.03
N SER A 239 38.41 -0.02 5.51
CA SER A 239 39.45 -0.97 5.91
C SER A 239 38.97 -2.42 5.98
N ASP A 240 39.90 -3.37 5.85
CA ASP A 240 39.74 -4.82 6.09
C ASP A 240 38.75 -5.15 7.23
N THR A 241 37.55 -5.58 6.86
CA THR A 241 36.45 -5.89 7.77
C THR A 241 36.10 -7.37 7.65
N VAL A 242 35.96 -8.06 8.79
CA VAL A 242 35.56 -9.49 8.82
C VAL A 242 34.05 -9.57 8.83
N PHE A 243 33.46 -9.82 7.66
CA PHE A 243 32.04 -10.09 7.49
C PHE A 243 31.71 -11.55 7.81
N THR A 244 30.51 -11.81 8.32
CA THR A 244 30.04 -13.16 8.65
C THR A 244 28.62 -13.38 8.16
N ILE A 245 28.37 -14.56 7.57
CA ILE A 245 27.03 -15.09 7.34
C ILE A 245 26.85 -16.28 8.29
N ARG A 246 25.85 -16.20 9.18
CA ARG A 246 25.40 -17.32 10.01
C ARG A 246 23.94 -17.62 9.70
N GLN A 247 23.66 -18.82 9.20
CA GLN A 247 22.29 -19.32 9.13
C GLN A 247 21.72 -19.43 10.55
N ILE A 248 20.49 -18.98 10.72
CA ILE A 248 19.72 -19.13 11.95
C ILE A 248 18.68 -20.21 11.68
N PRO A 249 18.88 -21.46 12.17
CA PRO A 249 17.94 -22.56 11.90
C PRO A 249 16.54 -22.35 12.50
N HIS A 250 16.42 -21.44 13.46
CA HIS A 250 15.19 -21.10 14.17
C HIS A 250 15.06 -19.56 14.29
N PRO A 251 14.61 -18.87 13.23
CA PRO A 251 14.41 -17.42 13.23
C PRO A 251 13.10 -17.02 13.94
N PRO A 252 12.86 -15.71 14.18
CA PRO A 252 11.53 -15.20 14.52
C PRO A 252 10.54 -15.32 13.35
N ASP A 253 9.26 -15.54 13.64
CA ASP A 253 8.18 -15.71 12.65
C ASP A 253 7.77 -14.40 11.95
N ALA A 254 7.32 -14.48 10.69
CA ALA A 254 6.97 -13.33 9.85
C ALA A 254 5.84 -12.42 10.39
N ASN A 255 5.69 -11.23 9.80
CA ASN A 255 4.56 -10.34 10.11
C ASN A 255 3.20 -10.95 9.74
N THR A 256 2.14 -10.45 10.39
CA THR A 256 0.74 -10.73 10.02
C THR A 256 0.48 -10.53 8.51
N ASN A 257 -0.32 -11.43 7.94
CA ASN A 257 -0.49 -11.64 6.51
C ASN A 257 0.81 -11.98 5.77
N ARG A 258 1.81 -12.64 6.37
CA ARG A 258 2.99 -13.17 5.67
C ARG A 258 3.43 -14.56 6.16
N THR A 259 4.02 -15.36 5.27
CA THR A 259 4.68 -16.64 5.57
C THR A 259 6.18 -16.54 5.23
N LEU A 260 7.09 -16.98 6.11
CA LEU A 260 8.51 -17.04 5.73
C LEU A 260 8.71 -18.07 4.61
N VAL A 261 9.29 -17.64 3.49
CA VAL A 261 9.56 -18.45 2.30
C VAL A 261 11.06 -18.53 1.99
N SER A 262 11.94 -18.24 2.94
CA SER A 262 13.38 -18.52 2.80
C SER A 262 14.00 -18.97 4.12
N ARG A 263 15.21 -19.52 4.03
CA ARG A 263 16.13 -19.55 5.17
C ARG A 263 16.45 -18.15 5.66
N SER A 264 16.81 -18.06 6.94
CA SER A 264 17.11 -16.81 7.62
C SER A 264 18.57 -16.74 8.03
N PHE A 265 19.17 -15.57 7.88
CA PHE A 265 20.62 -15.38 8.07
C PHE A 265 20.90 -14.13 8.88
N GLU A 266 21.70 -14.30 9.94
CA GLU A 266 22.27 -13.22 10.73
C GLU A 266 23.60 -12.80 10.09
N LEU A 267 23.70 -11.50 9.80
CA LEU A 267 24.85 -10.91 9.14
C LEU A 267 25.65 -10.08 10.15
N GLY A 268 26.97 -10.22 10.11
CA GLY A 268 27.90 -9.55 11.01
C GLY A 268 29.05 -8.85 10.27
N PRO A 269 29.72 -7.87 10.91
CA PRO A 269 29.60 -7.54 12.33
C PRO A 269 28.43 -6.59 12.66
N SER A 270 27.84 -6.77 13.84
CA SER A 270 26.68 -5.99 14.31
C SER A 270 27.03 -4.50 14.47
N GLY A 271 26.07 -3.62 14.18
CA GLY A 271 26.26 -2.16 14.25
C GLY A 271 26.91 -1.55 13.01
N THR A 272 27.41 -2.36 12.07
CA THR A 272 27.83 -1.92 10.73
C THR A 272 26.70 -1.18 10.04
N ARG A 273 27.04 -0.01 9.47
CA ARG A 273 26.19 0.77 8.59
C ARG A 273 26.96 1.05 7.31
N PHE A 274 26.32 0.88 6.17
CA PHE A 274 26.90 1.18 4.87
C PHE A 274 26.51 2.60 4.45
N ASP A 275 27.38 3.25 3.67
CA ASP A 275 27.03 4.54 3.07
C ASP A 275 25.84 4.34 2.08
N PRO A 276 24.82 5.21 2.07
CA PRO A 276 23.72 5.11 1.12
C PRO A 276 24.12 5.12 -0.37
N SER A 277 25.34 5.56 -0.71
CA SER A 277 25.92 5.49 -2.06
C SER A 277 26.62 4.15 -2.37
N ALA A 278 26.88 3.30 -1.37
CA ALA A 278 27.50 1.99 -1.51
C ALA A 278 26.87 0.92 -0.56
N PRO A 279 25.54 0.67 -0.63
CA PRO A 279 24.87 -0.31 0.22
C PRO A 279 25.28 -1.75 -0.12
N ALA A 280 25.29 -2.63 0.88
CA ALA A 280 25.49 -4.06 0.66
C ALA A 280 24.22 -4.71 0.09
N THR A 281 24.39 -5.78 -0.70
CA THR A 281 23.28 -6.51 -1.34
C THR A 281 23.19 -7.93 -0.78
N LEU A 282 22.01 -8.36 -0.33
CA LEU A 282 21.72 -9.72 0.12
C LEU A 282 20.75 -10.40 -0.83
N ALA A 283 21.13 -11.53 -1.41
CA ALA A 283 20.20 -12.48 -2.01
C ALA A 283 19.89 -13.62 -1.04
N LEU A 284 18.64 -14.07 -1.02
CA LEU A 284 18.13 -15.25 -0.31
C LEU A 284 17.52 -16.19 -1.35
N ALA A 285 17.79 -17.49 -1.30
CA ALA A 285 16.95 -18.44 -2.05
C ALA A 285 15.58 -18.51 -1.38
N PHE A 286 14.50 -18.35 -2.15
CA PHE A 286 13.18 -18.64 -1.63
C PHE A 286 12.87 -20.13 -1.86
N GLU A 287 12.48 -20.79 -0.77
CA GLU A 287 12.14 -22.21 -0.70
C GLU A 287 10.63 -22.26 -0.43
N ILE A 288 9.82 -22.46 -1.47
CA ILE A 288 8.38 -22.67 -1.32
C ILE A 288 8.19 -23.91 -0.43
N PRO A 289 7.64 -23.78 0.80
CA PRO A 289 7.63 -24.91 1.73
C PRO A 289 6.76 -26.04 1.16
N PRO A 290 7.20 -27.32 1.21
CA PRO A 290 6.41 -28.45 0.71
C PRO A 290 5.02 -28.59 1.36
N GLU A 291 4.84 -27.96 2.53
CA GLU A 291 3.63 -27.94 3.35
C GLU A 291 2.65 -26.82 2.96
N TYR A 292 3.09 -25.86 2.14
CA TYR A 292 2.27 -24.78 1.56
C TYR A 292 2.22 -24.88 0.01
N PRO A 293 1.57 -25.91 -0.55
CA PRO A 293 1.31 -25.99 -1.98
C PRO A 293 0.30 -24.90 -2.37
N LEU A 294 0.83 -23.76 -2.80
CA LEU A 294 0.04 -22.61 -3.23
C LEU A 294 -0.90 -23.01 -4.39
N PRO A 295 -2.15 -22.49 -4.47
CA PRO A 295 -3.05 -22.75 -5.60
C PRO A 295 -2.37 -22.43 -6.94
N SER A 296 -2.63 -23.22 -7.99
CA SER A 296 -1.99 -22.99 -9.30
C SER A 296 -2.40 -21.62 -9.87
N GLY A 297 -1.45 -20.68 -9.91
CA GLY A 297 -1.71 -19.28 -10.25
C GLY A 297 -1.49 -18.29 -9.08
N TYR A 298 -1.11 -18.77 -7.89
CA TYR A 298 -0.52 -17.91 -6.87
C TYR A 298 0.88 -17.44 -7.33
N PRO A 299 1.18 -16.14 -7.25
CA PRO A 299 2.52 -15.63 -7.52
C PRO A 299 3.39 -15.65 -6.26
N GLU A 300 4.68 -15.90 -6.46
CA GLU A 300 5.72 -15.79 -5.42
C GLU A 300 6.12 -14.31 -5.14
N ASP A 301 5.50 -13.35 -5.84
CA ASP A 301 5.84 -11.91 -5.84
C ASP A 301 5.47 -11.18 -4.55
N THR A 302 4.54 -11.74 -3.78
CA THR A 302 4.13 -11.20 -2.48
C THR A 302 5.24 -11.30 -1.43
N THR A 303 6.32 -12.01 -1.76
CA THR A 303 7.57 -12.17 -1.03
C THR A 303 8.35 -10.86 -0.94
N VAL A 304 8.30 -10.22 0.23
CA VAL A 304 9.26 -9.17 0.59
C VAL A 304 10.43 -9.79 1.34
N VAL A 305 11.56 -9.07 1.44
CA VAL A 305 12.51 -9.35 2.52
C VAL A 305 12.06 -8.59 3.78
N GLN A 306 12.29 -9.18 4.94
CA GLN A 306 12.11 -8.57 6.24
C GLN A 306 13.47 -8.49 6.94
N VAL A 307 13.66 -7.42 7.71
CA VAL A 307 14.82 -7.22 8.60
C VAL A 307 14.34 -7.20 10.05
N TRP A 308 15.04 -7.92 10.91
CA TRP A 308 14.81 -7.83 12.34
C TRP A 308 15.35 -6.49 12.85
N SER A 309 14.46 -5.63 13.36
CA SER A 309 14.82 -4.29 13.83
C SER A 309 14.19 -4.01 15.19
N SER A 310 15.03 -3.75 16.17
CA SER A 310 14.70 -3.69 17.62
C SER A 310 14.16 -5.01 18.17
N ASP A 311 12.91 -5.33 17.84
CA ASP A 311 12.09 -6.39 18.43
C ASP A 311 11.06 -6.99 17.46
N ARG A 312 11.06 -6.58 16.18
CA ARG A 312 10.09 -7.01 15.18
C ARG A 312 10.68 -7.10 13.78
N TRP A 313 10.02 -7.86 12.92
CA TRP A 313 10.25 -7.78 11.48
C TRP A 313 9.71 -6.46 10.92
N VAL A 314 10.63 -5.64 10.44
CA VAL A 314 10.29 -4.51 9.58
C VAL A 314 10.48 -5.01 8.14
N THR A 315 9.43 -4.92 7.32
CA THR A 315 9.56 -5.14 5.87
C THR A 315 10.64 -4.19 5.35
N THR A 316 11.60 -4.71 4.58
CA THR A 316 12.72 -3.91 4.09
C THR A 316 12.29 -2.88 3.05
N GLY A 317 13.23 -2.08 2.56
CA GLY A 317 13.10 -1.50 1.22
C GLY A 317 12.88 -2.58 0.15
N ALA A 318 12.53 -2.15 -1.06
CA ALA A 318 12.13 -3.03 -2.16
C ALA A 318 13.10 -4.22 -2.37
N ALA A 319 12.51 -5.41 -2.52
CA ALA A 319 13.22 -6.64 -2.80
C ALA A 319 12.92 -7.12 -4.23
N SER A 320 13.93 -7.65 -4.92
CA SER A 320 13.86 -8.16 -6.28
C SER A 320 13.72 -9.69 -6.25
N VAL A 321 12.52 -10.20 -6.50
CA VAL A 321 12.25 -11.65 -6.63
C VAL A 321 12.60 -12.09 -8.06
N ASP A 322 13.56 -13.02 -8.20
CA ASP A 322 13.83 -13.76 -9.43
C ASP A 322 13.21 -15.16 -9.30
N VAL A 323 12.03 -15.31 -9.91
CA VAL A 323 11.24 -16.54 -9.96
C VAL A 323 11.96 -17.67 -10.70
N ALA A 324 12.75 -17.35 -11.73
CA ALA A 324 13.44 -18.37 -12.53
C ALA A 324 14.71 -18.89 -11.83
N ALA A 325 15.34 -18.06 -10.99
CA ALA A 325 16.46 -18.45 -10.14
C ALA A 325 16.03 -19.02 -8.77
N GLY A 326 14.78 -18.82 -8.35
CA GLY A 326 14.31 -19.18 -7.01
C GLY A 326 14.92 -18.30 -5.92
N THR A 327 15.10 -17.00 -6.17
CA THR A 327 15.77 -16.08 -5.23
C THR A 327 15.03 -14.76 -5.03
N VAL A 328 15.34 -14.07 -3.93
CA VAL A 328 14.85 -12.72 -3.61
C VAL A 328 15.96 -11.88 -3.00
N THR A 329 16.17 -10.68 -3.54
CA THR A 329 17.38 -9.86 -3.30
C THR A 329 17.05 -8.48 -2.78
N VAL A 330 17.72 -8.01 -1.72
CA VAL A 330 17.50 -6.71 -1.08
C VAL A 330 18.79 -5.90 -0.93
N GLN A 331 18.68 -4.57 -1.02
CA GLN A 331 19.75 -3.64 -0.63
C GLN A 331 19.63 -3.27 0.86
N MET A 332 20.74 -3.30 1.60
CA MET A 332 20.77 -3.03 3.04
C MET A 332 21.76 -1.93 3.43
N ALA A 333 21.28 -1.02 4.28
CA ALA A 333 22.08 0.05 4.88
C ALA A 333 22.71 -0.34 6.24
N HIS A 334 22.43 -1.54 6.76
CA HIS A 334 22.99 -2.06 8.01
C HIS A 334 22.93 -3.60 8.03
N LEU A 335 23.70 -4.22 8.92
CA LEU A 335 23.68 -5.67 9.14
C LEU A 335 22.77 -6.04 10.33
N SER A 336 21.98 -7.10 10.16
CA SER A 336 21.06 -7.66 11.15
C SER A 336 20.67 -9.10 10.72
N LEU A 337 19.60 -9.66 11.29
CA LEU A 337 18.93 -10.86 10.82
C LEU A 337 17.94 -10.54 9.68
N TYR A 338 17.99 -11.30 8.59
CA TYR A 338 17.18 -11.14 7.38
C TYR A 338 16.52 -12.45 6.94
N ALA A 339 15.29 -12.35 6.40
CA ALA A 339 14.48 -13.47 5.88
C ALA A 339 13.46 -13.00 4.83
N ALA A 340 12.97 -13.87 3.95
CA ALA A 340 11.93 -13.57 2.95
C ALA A 340 10.53 -13.99 3.40
N ALA A 341 9.49 -13.21 3.09
CA ALA A 341 8.13 -13.37 3.63
C ALA A 341 6.98 -13.01 2.66
N SER A 342 6.17 -13.99 2.25
CA SER A 342 5.11 -13.92 1.22
C SER A 342 3.71 -13.58 1.77
N VAL A 343 3.03 -12.56 1.23
CA VAL A 343 1.61 -12.22 1.54
C VAL A 343 0.62 -13.19 0.91
N THR A 344 -0.49 -13.45 1.61
CA THR A 344 -1.45 -14.48 1.22
C THR A 344 -2.92 -14.04 1.02
N ASP A 345 -3.17 -12.72 0.93
CA ASP A 345 -4.49 -12.02 0.92
C ASP A 345 -5.35 -12.22 2.20
N PRO A 346 -5.50 -11.22 3.09
CA PRO A 346 -6.35 -11.34 4.27
C PRO A 346 -7.83 -11.68 4.03
N HIS A 347 -8.38 -11.51 2.82
CA HIS A 347 -9.82 -11.41 2.62
C HIS A 347 -10.46 -12.59 1.88
N GLY A 348 -11.17 -13.42 2.63
CA GLY A 348 -11.97 -14.55 2.14
C GLY A 348 -11.22 -15.55 1.26
N GLY A 349 -11.99 -16.35 0.50
CA GLY A 349 -11.45 -17.47 -0.29
C GLY A 349 -10.77 -18.54 0.55
N TYR A 350 -10.98 -18.48 1.87
CA TYR A 350 -10.36 -19.32 2.86
C TYR A 350 -10.67 -20.78 2.55
N SER A 351 -9.63 -21.56 2.25
CA SER A 351 -9.71 -23.01 2.40
C SER A 351 -9.92 -23.35 3.88
N ASP A 352 -10.41 -24.55 4.17
CA ASP A 352 -10.55 -25.08 5.54
C ASP A 352 -9.20 -25.23 6.29
N SER A 353 -8.09 -24.76 5.71
CA SER A 353 -6.71 -24.92 6.17
C SER A 353 -5.92 -23.60 6.27
N THR A 354 -6.51 -22.44 5.93
CA THR A 354 -5.77 -21.17 5.99
C THR A 354 -5.64 -20.61 7.41
N ASN A 355 -4.51 -19.94 7.70
CA ASN A 355 -4.31 -19.21 8.95
C ASN A 355 -4.68 -17.71 8.86
N LEU A 356 -5.16 -17.25 7.70
CA LEU A 356 -5.43 -15.82 7.40
C LEU A 356 -6.43 -15.17 8.36
N CYS A 357 -7.34 -15.94 8.94
CA CYS A 357 -8.33 -15.44 9.89
C CYS A 357 -7.71 -14.78 11.14
N GLN A 358 -6.51 -15.20 11.56
CA GLN A 358 -5.84 -14.70 12.77
C GLN A 358 -5.37 -13.25 12.67
N ASN A 359 -5.23 -12.72 11.45
CA ASN A 359 -4.85 -11.33 11.24
C ASN A 359 -5.95 -10.36 11.68
N CYS A 360 -7.22 -10.83 11.70
CA CYS A 360 -8.38 -10.05 12.13
C CYS A 360 -8.97 -10.56 13.46
N HIS A 361 -8.99 -11.87 13.71
CA HIS A 361 -9.66 -12.45 14.87
C HIS A 361 -8.70 -13.18 15.83
N SER A 362 -8.94 -13.05 17.13
CA SER A 362 -8.29 -13.78 18.21
C SER A 362 -9.35 -14.48 19.06
N VAL A 363 -9.41 -15.81 19.00
CA VAL A 363 -10.45 -16.60 19.70
C VAL A 363 -10.24 -16.69 21.22
N HIS A 364 -9.02 -16.43 21.69
CA HIS A 364 -8.65 -16.43 23.11
C HIS A 364 -7.70 -15.25 23.37
N GLY A 365 -8.13 -14.29 24.21
CA GLY A 365 -7.40 -13.03 24.35
C GLY A 365 -7.67 -12.04 23.22
N ALA A 366 -8.90 -12.02 22.69
CA ALA A 366 -9.40 -10.87 21.93
C ALA A 366 -9.19 -9.59 22.74
N SER A 367 -8.69 -8.55 22.09
CA SER A 367 -8.55 -7.24 22.75
C SER A 367 -9.87 -6.47 22.75
N ALA A 368 -10.76 -6.75 21.80
CA ALA A 368 -12.12 -6.18 21.73
C ALA A 368 -13.13 -6.95 22.61
N PRO A 369 -14.15 -6.26 23.15
CA PRO A 369 -15.23 -6.89 23.92
C PRO A 369 -16.24 -7.67 23.06
N ILE A 370 -16.20 -7.51 21.73
CA ILE A 370 -17.13 -8.12 20.76
C ILE A 370 -16.39 -8.68 19.55
N HIS A 371 -17.04 -9.56 18.79
CA HIS A 371 -16.58 -10.13 17.50
C HIS A 371 -15.19 -10.81 17.49
N LEU A 372 -14.61 -11.05 18.67
CA LEU A 372 -13.32 -11.71 18.87
C LEU A 372 -12.18 -11.06 18.07
N PHE A 373 -12.11 -9.72 18.02
CA PHE A 373 -11.08 -9.04 17.24
C PHE A 373 -9.68 -9.04 17.87
N ALA A 374 -8.66 -9.00 17.01
CA ALA A 374 -7.25 -9.01 17.38
C ALA A 374 -6.76 -7.71 18.04
N ARG A 375 -7.41 -6.55 17.78
CA ARG A 375 -7.13 -5.26 18.42
C ARG A 375 -8.33 -4.77 19.25
N PRO A 376 -8.18 -3.74 20.12
CA PRO A 376 -9.24 -3.31 21.05
C PRO A 376 -10.55 -2.87 20.36
N THR A 377 -10.45 -2.36 19.13
CA THR A 377 -11.59 -2.06 18.26
C THR A 377 -11.52 -2.79 16.92
N GLU A 378 -12.67 -2.91 16.26
CA GLU A 378 -12.77 -3.36 14.88
C GLU A 378 -11.95 -2.46 13.93
N LYS A 379 -12.05 -1.14 14.12
CA LYS A 379 -11.32 -0.14 13.35
C LYS A 379 -9.81 -0.32 13.47
N GLU A 380 -9.25 -0.44 14.68
CA GLU A 380 -7.82 -0.77 14.86
C GLU A 380 -7.44 -2.09 14.22
N THR A 381 -8.33 -3.08 14.23
CA THR A 381 -8.10 -4.41 13.68
C THR A 381 -7.93 -4.36 12.16
N CYS A 382 -8.80 -3.63 11.46
CA CYS A 382 -8.63 -3.34 10.03
C CYS A 382 -7.41 -2.45 9.77
N TYR A 383 -7.18 -1.42 10.59
CA TYR A 383 -6.05 -0.51 10.46
C TYR A 383 -4.68 -1.17 10.67
N GLN A 384 -4.58 -2.40 11.19
CA GLN A 384 -3.31 -3.17 11.17
C GLN A 384 -2.70 -3.33 9.77
N CYS A 385 -3.52 -3.22 8.73
CA CYS A 385 -3.07 -3.15 7.34
C CYS A 385 -3.55 -1.88 6.64
N HIS A 386 -4.78 -1.43 6.96
CA HIS A 386 -5.43 -0.26 6.34
C HIS A 386 -5.06 1.10 6.98
N ASP A 387 -3.92 1.18 7.69
CA ASP A 387 -3.27 2.43 8.13
C ASP A 387 -2.24 2.99 7.13
N GLY A 388 -2.23 2.46 5.90
CA GLY A 388 -1.25 2.77 4.87
C GLY A 388 0.03 1.92 4.93
N THR A 389 0.17 0.98 5.87
CA THR A 389 1.40 0.17 6.02
C THR A 389 1.31 -1.29 5.56
N GLY A 390 0.11 -1.86 5.37
CA GLY A 390 -0.04 -3.30 5.06
C GLY A 390 -1.05 -3.70 3.97
N ALA A 391 -2.01 -2.84 3.63
CA ALA A 391 -3.04 -3.09 2.61
C ALA A 391 -2.97 -2.10 1.44
N SER A 392 -3.65 -2.41 0.34
CA SER A 392 -3.72 -1.55 -0.86
C SER A 392 -4.59 -0.30 -0.71
N THR A 393 -5.27 -0.11 0.43
CA THR A 393 -6.13 1.05 0.71
C THR A 393 -5.89 1.58 2.13
N ASP A 394 -5.57 2.86 2.23
CA ASP A 394 -5.43 3.57 3.50
C ASP A 394 -6.79 4.13 3.94
N ILE A 395 -7.57 3.28 4.62
CA ILE A 395 -8.89 3.63 5.15
C ILE A 395 -8.74 4.54 6.38
N LYS A 396 -7.60 4.52 7.07
CA LYS A 396 -7.29 5.42 8.18
C LYS A 396 -7.21 6.88 7.73
N SER A 397 -6.49 7.14 6.63
CA SER A 397 -6.46 8.47 6.00
C SER A 397 -7.78 8.86 5.35
N ALA A 398 -8.57 7.90 4.82
CA ALA A 398 -9.92 8.18 4.31
C ALA A 398 -10.88 8.70 5.39
N PHE A 399 -10.80 8.19 6.62
CA PHE A 399 -11.49 8.77 7.78
C PHE A 399 -10.78 9.99 8.39
N GLY A 400 -9.63 10.43 7.86
CA GLY A 400 -8.85 11.56 8.35
C GLY A 400 -8.29 11.38 9.77
N GLU A 401 -8.09 10.14 10.22
CA GLU A 401 -7.71 9.84 11.60
C GLU A 401 -6.21 9.58 11.75
N SER A 402 -5.46 10.53 12.32
CA SER A 402 -4.11 10.23 12.81
C SER A 402 -4.15 9.38 14.09
N VAL A 403 -5.13 9.68 14.95
CA VAL A 403 -5.50 8.99 16.18
C VAL A 403 -6.92 8.42 16.01
N ILE A 404 -7.14 7.16 16.43
CA ILE A 404 -8.44 6.47 16.27
C ILE A 404 -9.56 7.24 17.00
N GLY A 405 -10.69 7.46 16.33
CA GLY A 405 -11.84 8.20 16.84
C GLY A 405 -11.68 9.73 16.86
N ALA A 406 -10.58 10.26 16.32
CA ALA A 406 -10.32 11.70 16.20
C ALA A 406 -10.07 12.07 14.73
N SER A 407 -11.16 12.22 13.98
CA SER A 407 -11.13 12.60 12.57
C SER A 407 -10.78 14.08 12.37
N THR A 408 -10.07 14.37 11.29
CA THR A 408 -9.86 15.72 10.74
C THR A 408 -10.88 16.10 9.64
N LYS A 409 -11.81 15.19 9.30
CA LYS A 409 -12.84 15.40 8.27
C LYS A 409 -14.02 16.20 8.83
N THR A 410 -14.56 17.10 8.00
CA THR A 410 -15.75 17.91 8.31
C THR A 410 -17.01 17.06 8.43
N SER A 411 -17.13 16.01 7.62
CA SER A 411 -18.21 15.03 7.68
C SER A 411 -17.62 13.62 7.53
N TYR A 412 -18.07 12.67 8.34
CA TYR A 412 -17.69 11.25 8.25
C TYR A 412 -18.80 10.36 8.79
N HIS A 413 -18.87 9.11 8.32
CA HIS A 413 -19.76 8.12 8.93
C HIS A 413 -19.26 7.80 10.36
N PRO A 414 -20.15 7.63 11.36
CA PRO A 414 -19.79 7.48 12.79
C PRO A 414 -19.14 6.13 13.13
N VAL A 415 -17.94 5.88 12.59
CA VAL A 415 -17.22 4.60 12.69
C VAL A 415 -16.02 4.70 13.63
N PRO A 416 -15.94 3.94 14.74
CA PRO A 416 -17.04 3.49 15.60
C PRO A 416 -17.37 4.55 16.66
N THR A 417 -17.13 5.84 16.37
CA THR A 417 -17.42 6.92 17.32
C THR A 417 -18.85 7.37 17.11
N ALA A 418 -19.73 7.00 18.04
CA ALA A 418 -21.16 7.31 17.96
C ALA A 418 -21.42 8.82 17.82
N THR A 419 -22.18 9.21 16.79
CA THR A 419 -22.65 10.59 16.55
C THR A 419 -24.18 10.60 16.62
N ASP A 420 -24.75 11.59 17.32
CA ASP A 420 -26.20 11.75 17.54
C ASP A 420 -26.92 10.49 18.08
N GLY A 421 -26.17 9.63 18.79
CA GLY A 421 -26.66 8.37 19.36
C GLY A 421 -26.58 7.15 18.43
N TYR A 422 -25.95 7.28 17.25
CA TYR A 422 -25.77 6.18 16.29
C TYR A 422 -24.29 5.91 15.97
N GLU A 423 -23.95 4.63 15.84
CA GLU A 423 -22.59 4.09 15.63
C GLU A 423 -22.62 3.08 14.47
N LEU A 424 -21.61 3.15 13.60
CA LEU A 424 -21.36 2.17 12.54
C LEU A 424 -20.06 1.42 12.80
N THR A 425 -19.97 0.19 12.31
CA THR A 425 -18.72 -0.57 12.26
C THR A 425 -18.22 -0.71 10.83
N CYS A 426 -16.93 -1.03 10.63
CA CYS A 426 -16.38 -1.25 9.30
C CYS A 426 -17.09 -2.40 8.58
N THR A 427 -17.59 -3.38 9.34
CA THR A 427 -18.21 -4.61 8.86
C THR A 427 -19.73 -4.60 8.81
N ASP A 428 -20.38 -3.48 9.14
CA ASP A 428 -21.75 -3.19 8.66
C ASP A 428 -21.74 -2.90 7.15
N CYS A 429 -20.62 -2.39 6.63
CA CYS A 429 -20.41 -1.99 5.23
C CYS A 429 -19.55 -2.96 4.40
N HIS A 430 -18.51 -3.57 4.99
CA HIS A 430 -17.56 -4.44 4.29
C HIS A 430 -17.51 -5.87 4.86
N THR A 431 -17.03 -6.83 4.06
CA THR A 431 -16.91 -8.23 4.45
C THR A 431 -15.46 -8.73 4.33
N PRO A 432 -14.75 -8.96 5.45
CA PRO A 432 -13.43 -9.61 5.38
C PRO A 432 -13.54 -11.09 4.95
N HIS A 433 -14.75 -11.65 4.92
CA HIS A 433 -15.01 -13.08 4.70
C HIS A 433 -15.41 -13.44 3.24
N ARG A 434 -15.00 -12.67 2.24
CA ARG A 434 -15.15 -12.99 0.79
C ARG A 434 -13.90 -12.58 0.02
N LEU A 435 -13.64 -13.23 -1.12
CA LEU A 435 -12.54 -12.81 -1.99
C LEU A 435 -12.83 -11.44 -2.60
N ARG A 436 -11.78 -10.62 -2.69
CA ARG A 436 -11.78 -9.40 -3.51
C ARG A 436 -11.96 -9.64 -5.01
N SER A 437 -11.80 -10.89 -5.47
CA SER A 437 -12.12 -11.32 -6.84
C SER A 437 -13.58 -11.76 -7.03
N GLU A 438 -14.34 -11.94 -5.94
CA GLU A 438 -15.76 -12.33 -5.97
C GLU A 438 -16.70 -11.15 -5.68
N MET A 439 -16.28 -10.20 -4.85
CA MET A 439 -17.11 -9.10 -4.35
C MET A 439 -16.43 -7.72 -4.53
N THR A 440 -17.09 -6.81 -5.23
CA THR A 440 -16.59 -5.44 -5.48
C THR A 440 -16.47 -4.67 -4.17
N GLU A 441 -15.27 -4.14 -3.89
CA GLU A 441 -14.88 -3.46 -2.63
C GLU A 441 -15.30 -4.20 -1.35
N LEU A 442 -15.45 -5.53 -1.43
CA LEU A 442 -15.94 -6.39 -0.35
C LEU A 442 -17.28 -5.92 0.26
N LEU A 443 -18.11 -5.20 -0.49
CA LEU A 443 -19.30 -4.55 0.06
C LEU A 443 -20.38 -5.56 0.49
N ARG A 444 -20.91 -5.39 1.70
CA ARG A 444 -22.10 -6.07 2.22
C ARG A 444 -23.01 -5.11 2.99
N VAL A 445 -24.30 -5.42 3.10
CA VAL A 445 -25.23 -4.67 3.96
C VAL A 445 -26.38 -5.58 4.42
N TRP A 446 -26.95 -5.32 5.61
CA TRP A 446 -28.03 -6.15 6.19
C TRP A 446 -29.43 -5.60 5.85
N ASN A 447 -30.19 -6.30 5.01
CA ASN A 447 -31.51 -5.82 4.54
C ASN A 447 -32.68 -6.05 5.51
N GLY A 448 -32.40 -6.27 6.80
CA GLY A 448 -33.39 -6.68 7.80
C GLY A 448 -33.64 -8.20 7.89
N SER A 449 -33.24 -8.99 6.89
CA SER A 449 -33.48 -10.44 6.86
C SER A 449 -32.29 -11.30 6.40
N THR A 450 -31.41 -10.75 5.56
CA THR A 450 -30.18 -11.38 5.09
C THR A 450 -29.11 -10.31 4.81
N TRP A 451 -27.85 -10.73 4.83
CA TRP A 451 -26.78 -9.97 4.21
C TRP A 451 -26.94 -10.01 2.70
N LEU A 452 -27.00 -8.83 2.09
CA LEU A 452 -26.72 -8.62 0.67
C LEU A 452 -25.21 -8.45 0.53
N TYR A 453 -24.62 -9.02 -0.52
CA TYR A 453 -23.22 -8.86 -0.90
C TYR A 453 -23.16 -8.32 -2.31
N SER A 454 -22.20 -7.44 -2.63
CA SER A 454 -22.05 -6.84 -3.96
C SER A 454 -21.09 -7.68 -4.82
N PRO A 455 -21.57 -8.62 -5.66
CA PRO A 455 -20.71 -9.54 -6.38
C PRO A 455 -20.17 -8.87 -7.64
N THR A 456 -18.92 -9.12 -8.00
CA THR A 456 -18.25 -8.46 -9.14
C THR A 456 -18.96 -8.67 -10.48
N ALA A 457 -19.81 -9.71 -10.59
CA ALA A 457 -20.61 -9.99 -11.79
C ALA A 457 -22.01 -9.32 -11.81
N SER A 458 -22.49 -8.74 -10.70
CA SER A 458 -23.82 -8.10 -10.61
C SER A 458 -23.93 -7.20 -9.35
N PRO A 459 -23.23 -6.06 -9.27
CA PRO A 459 -23.18 -5.22 -8.07
C PRO A 459 -24.56 -4.74 -7.56
N ILE A 460 -24.66 -4.42 -6.26
CA ILE A 460 -25.92 -4.00 -5.61
C ILE A 460 -26.42 -2.62 -6.09
N GLY A 461 -25.49 -1.70 -6.44
CA GLY A 461 -25.82 -0.29 -6.71
C GLY A 461 -26.49 0.42 -5.54
N ASN A 462 -27.26 1.48 -5.84
CA ASN A 462 -27.83 2.43 -4.86
C ASN A 462 -28.62 1.78 -3.70
N THR A 463 -29.23 0.60 -3.93
CA THR A 463 -29.87 -0.25 -2.89
C THR A 463 -28.99 -0.47 -1.66
N TYR A 464 -27.66 -0.49 -1.84
CA TYR A 464 -26.68 -0.57 -0.77
C TYR A 464 -26.85 0.60 0.21
N CYS A 465 -26.83 1.83 -0.30
CA CYS A 465 -27.05 3.05 0.47
C CYS A 465 -28.46 3.09 1.05
N TYR A 466 -29.49 2.76 0.25
CA TYR A 466 -30.90 2.80 0.68
C TYR A 466 -31.25 1.84 1.82
N THR A 467 -30.40 0.85 2.11
CA THR A 467 -30.58 0.02 3.32
C THR A 467 -30.42 0.85 4.60
N CYS A 468 -29.70 1.97 4.55
CA CYS A 468 -29.60 2.96 5.64
C CYS A 468 -30.24 4.32 5.31
N HIS A 469 -30.36 4.66 4.03
CA HIS A 469 -30.82 5.95 3.51
C HIS A 469 -32.09 5.79 2.65
N GLY A 470 -33.06 5.00 3.11
CA GLY A 470 -34.23 4.62 2.33
C GLY A 470 -35.50 4.38 3.17
N SER A 471 -36.62 4.12 2.49
CA SER A 471 -37.93 3.94 3.10
C SER A 471 -37.95 2.87 4.20
N GLY A 472 -38.21 3.29 5.44
CA GLY A 472 -38.24 2.40 6.60
C GLY A 472 -36.88 2.00 7.16
N ALA A 473 -35.79 2.68 6.77
CA ALA A 473 -34.48 2.51 7.42
C ALA A 473 -34.57 2.75 8.94
N PRO A 474 -33.80 2.00 9.76
CA PRO A 474 -34.00 1.97 11.22
C PRO A 474 -33.44 3.18 11.99
N TYR A 475 -32.93 4.22 11.31
CA TYR A 475 -32.13 5.28 11.90
C TYR A 475 -32.94 6.53 12.25
N PRO A 476 -33.09 6.88 13.55
CA PRO A 476 -34.05 7.88 13.99
C PRO A 476 -33.52 9.34 13.93
N GLY A 477 -33.41 9.88 12.71
CA GLY A 477 -33.62 11.31 12.47
C GLY A 477 -32.42 12.21 12.10
N LEU A 478 -32.74 13.49 11.96
CA LEU A 478 -31.92 14.69 11.70
C LEU A 478 -31.01 14.74 10.45
N LYS A 479 -30.46 13.61 9.95
CA LYS A 479 -29.65 13.58 8.70
C LYS A 479 -29.97 12.41 7.74
N GLY A 480 -30.75 11.43 8.20
CA GLY A 480 -31.25 10.32 7.37
C GLY A 480 -32.72 10.50 7.01
N TRP A 481 -33.00 11.04 5.82
CA TRP A 481 -34.31 10.90 5.16
C TRP A 481 -34.31 9.73 4.17
N ASP A 482 -35.42 9.51 3.48
CA ASP A 482 -35.53 8.51 2.42
C ASP A 482 -34.93 9.09 1.11
N TYR A 483 -33.76 8.59 0.71
CA TYR A 483 -33.08 8.99 -0.52
C TYR A 483 -33.44 8.08 -1.71
N SER A 484 -34.26 7.03 -1.52
CA SER A 484 -34.69 6.15 -2.61
C SER A 484 -35.43 6.83 -3.79
N PRO A 485 -36.08 8.01 -3.63
CA PRO A 485 -36.55 8.80 -4.77
C PRO A 485 -35.48 9.22 -5.78
N PHE A 486 -34.18 9.18 -5.42
CA PHE A 486 -33.08 9.51 -6.34
C PHE A 486 -33.11 8.64 -7.60
N ASP A 487 -33.46 7.35 -7.53
CA ASP A 487 -33.55 6.45 -8.70
C ASP A 487 -34.59 6.92 -9.73
N ALA A 488 -35.58 7.74 -9.33
CA ALA A 488 -36.58 8.34 -10.21
C ALA A 488 -36.25 9.80 -10.61
N SER A 489 -35.27 10.43 -9.96
CA SER A 489 -34.82 11.80 -10.27
C SER A 489 -34.13 11.88 -11.62
N ALA A 490 -33.93 13.10 -12.14
CA ALA A 490 -33.11 13.33 -13.32
C ALA A 490 -31.68 12.79 -13.15
N HIS A 491 -31.11 12.84 -11.94
CA HIS A 491 -29.76 12.37 -11.67
C HIS A 491 -29.66 10.84 -11.69
N GLY A 492 -30.50 10.12 -10.93
CA GLY A 492 -30.49 8.65 -10.91
C GLY A 492 -30.83 8.02 -12.28
N LEU A 493 -31.61 8.71 -13.11
CA LEU A 493 -31.96 8.26 -14.47
C LEU A 493 -30.89 8.57 -15.54
N LEU A 494 -29.99 9.54 -15.33
CA LEU A 494 -29.07 10.04 -16.36
C LEU A 494 -27.58 9.93 -16.01
N ILE A 495 -27.22 9.86 -14.73
CA ILE A 495 -25.85 9.57 -14.29
C ILE A 495 -25.52 8.12 -14.62
N ALA A 496 -24.42 7.89 -15.33
CA ALA A 496 -23.97 6.54 -15.67
C ALA A 496 -23.55 5.75 -14.41
N LYS A 497 -23.85 4.45 -14.40
CA LYS A 497 -23.38 3.54 -13.36
C LYS A 497 -21.93 3.13 -13.63
N ASP A 498 -21.04 3.34 -12.66
CA ASP A 498 -19.65 2.91 -12.71
C ASP A 498 -19.46 1.54 -12.01
N PRO A 499 -19.05 0.46 -12.72
CA PRO A 499 -18.72 -0.82 -12.10
C PRO A 499 -17.58 -0.75 -11.08
N ALA A 500 -16.63 0.19 -11.21
CA ALA A 500 -15.55 0.40 -10.25
C ALA A 500 -16.06 0.94 -8.89
N LYS A 501 -17.23 1.60 -8.89
CA LYS A 501 -17.96 2.06 -7.71
C LYS A 501 -19.10 1.13 -7.32
N ALA A 502 -19.03 -0.14 -7.73
CA ALA A 502 -20.08 -1.15 -7.49
C ALA A 502 -21.49 -0.73 -7.98
N GLU A 503 -21.55 0.03 -9.07
CA GLU A 503 -22.76 0.66 -9.64
C GLU A 503 -23.51 1.62 -8.69
N ILE A 504 -22.87 2.09 -7.61
CA ILE A 504 -23.47 3.04 -6.65
C ILE A 504 -23.30 4.46 -7.18
N GLN A 505 -24.33 4.99 -7.85
CA GLN A 505 -24.35 6.35 -8.43
C GLN A 505 -24.24 7.45 -7.35
N CYS A 506 -24.59 7.16 -6.10
CA CYS A 506 -24.36 8.07 -4.97
C CYS A 506 -22.86 8.44 -4.81
N LEU A 507 -21.95 7.57 -5.26
CA LEU A 507 -20.50 7.78 -5.21
C LEU A 507 -19.96 8.63 -6.39
N GLU A 508 -20.84 9.23 -7.19
CA GLU A 508 -20.49 10.40 -8.03
C GLU A 508 -20.47 11.71 -7.22
N CYS A 509 -21.27 11.80 -6.15
CA CYS A 509 -21.39 13.02 -5.34
C CYS A 509 -20.85 12.88 -3.90
N HIS A 510 -20.81 11.67 -3.33
CA HIS A 510 -20.45 11.46 -1.92
C HIS A 510 -19.21 10.55 -1.71
N GLN A 511 -18.44 10.84 -0.66
CA GLN A 511 -17.32 10.02 -0.18
C GLN A 511 -17.80 9.07 0.94
N PRO A 512 -17.61 7.73 0.84
CA PRO A 512 -18.30 6.77 1.71
C PRO A 512 -17.71 6.62 3.12
N HIS A 513 -16.57 7.26 3.42
CA HIS A 513 -15.90 7.18 4.73
C HIS A 513 -15.93 8.52 5.45
N GLY A 514 -15.26 9.54 4.89
CA GLY A 514 -15.30 10.91 5.36
C GLY A 514 -14.77 11.87 4.30
N SER A 515 -15.20 13.13 4.40
CA SER A 515 -14.91 14.22 3.48
C SER A 515 -14.59 15.50 4.24
N ASP A 516 -13.79 16.37 3.62
CA ASP A 516 -13.48 17.70 4.13
C ASP A 516 -14.65 18.69 3.95
N PHE A 517 -15.77 18.23 3.36
CA PHE A 517 -17.00 18.98 3.09
C PHE A 517 -18.22 18.41 3.86
N ASN A 518 -19.30 19.20 3.94
CA ASN A 518 -20.55 18.80 4.59
C ASN A 518 -21.27 17.67 3.85
N ALA A 519 -22.16 16.94 4.54
CA ALA A 519 -22.99 15.87 3.97
C ALA A 519 -22.21 14.82 3.13
N LEU A 520 -20.93 14.61 3.45
CA LEU A 520 -20.00 13.72 2.74
C LEU A 520 -19.74 14.09 1.26
N THR A 521 -20.06 15.30 0.79
CA THR A 521 -19.88 15.67 -0.63
C THR A 521 -18.41 15.58 -1.08
N ILE A 522 -18.16 15.35 -2.38
CA ILE A 522 -16.80 15.25 -2.93
C ILE A 522 -16.06 16.61 -3.00
N ALA A 523 -16.80 17.71 -3.04
CA ALA A 523 -16.33 19.09 -3.01
C ALA A 523 -17.32 19.94 -2.18
N ASP A 524 -17.16 21.27 -2.16
CA ASP A 524 -18.25 22.18 -1.82
C ASP A 524 -19.47 22.00 -2.73
N GLU A 525 -20.61 22.60 -2.40
CA GLU A 525 -21.89 22.32 -3.09
C GLU A 525 -21.84 22.73 -4.57
N GLU A 526 -21.37 23.94 -4.82
CA GLU A 526 -21.23 24.55 -6.15
C GLU A 526 -20.32 23.68 -7.01
N GLN A 527 -19.12 23.37 -6.52
CA GLN A 527 -18.14 22.57 -7.27
C GLN A 527 -18.57 21.10 -7.42
N THR A 528 -19.38 20.56 -6.51
CA THR A 528 -20.02 19.24 -6.67
C THR A 528 -20.99 19.27 -7.86
N CYS A 529 -21.89 20.26 -7.94
CA CYS A 529 -22.79 20.43 -9.08
C CYS A 529 -22.03 20.72 -10.40
N PHE A 530 -21.03 21.60 -10.36
CA PHE A 530 -20.23 22.00 -11.53
C PHE A 530 -19.27 20.92 -12.04
N THR A 531 -19.07 19.81 -11.31
CA THR A 531 -18.34 18.64 -11.80
C THR A 531 -19.04 18.03 -13.03
N CYS A 532 -20.36 18.14 -13.12
CA CYS A 532 -21.14 17.66 -14.28
C CYS A 532 -21.83 18.80 -15.04
N HIS A 533 -22.35 19.83 -14.36
CA HIS A 533 -23.00 20.98 -14.98
C HIS A 533 -21.98 22.05 -15.36
N THR A 534 -21.30 21.87 -16.49
CA THR A 534 -20.19 22.74 -16.95
C THR A 534 -20.59 23.71 -18.06
N SER A 535 -19.84 24.82 -18.20
CA SER A 535 -19.92 25.76 -19.34
C SER A 535 -19.93 25.07 -20.71
N THR A 536 -19.24 23.94 -20.84
CA THR A 536 -19.11 23.17 -22.09
C THR A 536 -20.20 22.14 -22.35
N THR A 537 -21.08 21.82 -21.40
CA THR A 537 -22.09 20.75 -21.58
C THR A 537 -23.37 21.06 -20.80
N PRO A 538 -24.31 21.86 -21.38
CA PRO A 538 -25.61 22.13 -20.79
C PRO A 538 -26.49 20.86 -20.73
N ASN A 539 -26.47 20.19 -19.58
CA ASN A 539 -27.15 18.92 -19.29
C ASN A 539 -28.26 19.06 -18.22
N THR A 540 -28.75 20.28 -17.99
CA THR A 540 -29.92 20.53 -17.13
C THR A 540 -31.25 20.35 -17.88
N SER A 541 -32.33 20.09 -17.14
CA SER A 541 -33.68 20.10 -17.75
C SER A 541 -34.12 21.53 -18.07
N GLY A 542 -34.05 21.87 -19.35
CA GLY A 542 -34.39 23.18 -19.90
C GLY A 542 -33.29 23.78 -20.77
N GLY A 543 -32.09 23.19 -20.78
CA GLY A 543 -30.96 23.66 -21.58
C GLY A 543 -30.28 24.94 -21.05
N THR A 544 -30.58 25.34 -19.82
CA THR A 544 -29.87 26.39 -19.09
C THR A 544 -28.54 25.87 -18.56
N ASN A 545 -27.57 26.78 -18.35
CA ASN A 545 -26.29 26.42 -17.77
C ASN A 545 -26.10 27.10 -16.40
N PRO A 546 -26.08 26.36 -15.28
CA PRO A 546 -25.94 26.96 -13.96
C PRO A 546 -24.51 27.46 -13.72
N TYR A 547 -23.50 26.87 -14.37
CA TYR A 547 -22.11 27.39 -14.30
C TYR A 547 -22.03 28.81 -14.87
N ASP A 548 -22.58 29.01 -16.07
CA ASP A 548 -22.58 30.32 -16.73
C ASP A 548 -23.49 31.35 -16.02
N ALA A 549 -24.41 30.86 -15.18
CA ALA A 549 -25.33 31.67 -14.38
C ALA A 549 -24.75 32.12 -13.03
N PHE A 550 -23.91 31.31 -12.37
CA PHE A 550 -23.46 31.54 -10.98
C PHE A 550 -21.93 31.54 -10.78
N ALA A 551 -21.13 31.03 -11.73
CA ALA A 551 -19.67 30.88 -11.57
C ALA A 551 -18.83 31.59 -12.65
N ALA A 552 -19.46 32.18 -13.67
CA ALA A 552 -18.76 32.87 -14.74
C ALA A 552 -18.23 34.24 -14.29
N ALA A 553 -17.02 34.30 -13.75
CA ALA A 553 -16.28 35.53 -13.42
C ALA A 553 -15.98 36.45 -14.64
N VAL A 554 -16.45 36.08 -15.84
CA VAL A 554 -16.50 36.97 -17.02
C VAL A 554 -17.63 38.01 -16.88
N ASN A 555 -18.53 37.86 -15.90
CA ASN A 555 -19.81 38.56 -15.79
C ASN A 555 -19.77 40.01 -15.23
N ASP A 556 -18.66 40.76 -15.37
CA ASP A 556 -18.50 42.14 -14.84
C ASP A 556 -18.52 43.25 -15.93
N THR A 557 -19.35 43.09 -16.96
CA THR A 557 -19.59 43.95 -18.17
C THR A 557 -18.59 43.89 -19.35
N THR A 558 -19.14 43.76 -20.57
CA THR A 558 -18.58 44.26 -21.86
C THR A 558 -19.70 44.56 -22.88
N THR A 559 -20.37 45.71 -22.70
CA THR A 559 -20.67 46.73 -23.74
C THR A 559 -21.25 46.33 -25.12
N ALA A 560 -21.49 47.35 -25.98
CA ALA A 560 -22.22 47.26 -27.25
C ALA A 560 -21.46 46.55 -28.40
N ASP A 561 -20.33 45.92 -28.08
CA ASP A 561 -19.38 45.27 -28.97
C ASP A 561 -19.28 43.74 -28.76
N GLY A 562 -20.01 43.18 -27.80
CA GLY A 562 -20.74 41.92 -28.01
C GLY A 562 -20.16 40.62 -27.45
N ASN A 563 -19.96 40.53 -26.12
CA ASN A 563 -19.93 39.23 -25.41
C ASN A 563 -20.81 39.25 -24.13
N PRO A 564 -21.42 38.11 -23.73
CA PRO A 564 -22.59 38.07 -22.84
C PRO A 564 -22.26 37.80 -21.36
N ILE A 565 -23.10 38.32 -20.46
CA ILE A 565 -22.79 38.50 -19.04
C ILE A 565 -24.06 38.51 -18.15
N ARG A 566 -24.03 37.85 -16.98
CA ARG A 566 -25.09 37.91 -15.93
C ARG A 566 -24.54 38.47 -14.61
N ILE A 567 -24.86 39.73 -14.28
CA ILE A 567 -24.27 40.49 -13.16
C ILE A 567 -25.04 40.27 -11.84
N TYR A 568 -26.34 39.93 -11.90
CA TYR A 568 -27.22 39.89 -10.74
C TYR A 568 -27.95 38.55 -10.65
N HIS A 569 -27.69 37.82 -9.57
CA HIS A 569 -28.19 36.48 -9.26
C HIS A 569 -28.44 36.34 -7.75
N HIS A 570 -29.07 35.26 -7.33
CA HIS A 570 -29.05 34.88 -5.91
C HIS A 570 -27.60 34.51 -5.51
N PRO A 571 -27.13 34.85 -4.30
CA PRO A 571 -25.74 34.68 -3.91
C PRO A 571 -25.43 33.21 -3.59
N ILE A 572 -25.20 32.43 -4.64
CA ILE A 572 -24.86 31.00 -4.57
C ILE A 572 -23.35 30.80 -4.41
N ALA A 573 -22.52 31.55 -5.13
CA ALA A 573 -21.07 31.38 -5.00
C ALA A 573 -20.58 31.95 -3.66
N ALA A 574 -19.64 31.27 -3.01
CA ALA A 574 -19.06 31.71 -1.74
C ALA A 574 -18.53 33.17 -1.76
N ALA A 575 -18.09 33.66 -2.93
CA ALA A 575 -17.66 35.05 -3.14
C ALA A 575 -18.82 36.08 -3.09
N ASP A 576 -20.06 35.68 -3.41
CA ASP A 576 -21.26 36.52 -3.28
C ASP A 576 -21.81 36.55 -1.85
N GLN A 577 -21.46 35.53 -1.06
CA GLN A 577 -21.84 35.36 0.34
C GLN A 577 -20.85 35.98 1.33
N ASP A 578 -19.71 36.47 0.84
CA ASP A 578 -18.60 36.95 1.65
C ASP A 578 -19.05 38.11 2.59
N GLY A 579 -18.72 37.99 3.87
CA GLY A 579 -19.26 38.86 4.94
C GLY A 579 -20.61 38.41 5.52
N GLY A 580 -21.25 37.35 5.01
CA GLY A 580 -22.32 36.59 5.68
C GLY A 580 -23.70 37.26 5.77
N THR A 581 -23.89 38.41 5.12
CA THR A 581 -25.17 39.14 5.10
C THR A 581 -26.20 38.56 4.14
N ARG A 582 -25.78 37.67 3.24
CA ARG A 582 -26.60 36.98 2.23
C ARG A 582 -26.08 35.56 2.05
N GLN A 583 -26.96 34.60 1.85
CA GLN A 583 -26.64 33.18 1.68
C GLN A 583 -27.83 32.44 1.08
N VAL A 584 -27.63 31.71 -0.02
CA VAL A 584 -28.62 30.82 -0.65
C VAL A 584 -27.82 29.77 -1.39
N GLU A 585 -28.00 28.46 -1.14
CA GLU A 585 -27.28 27.42 -1.89
C GLU A 585 -28.14 26.79 -2.99
N CYS A 586 -27.54 26.01 -3.89
CA CYS A 586 -28.24 25.31 -4.98
C CYS A 586 -29.41 24.44 -4.48
N VAL A 587 -29.22 23.69 -3.39
CA VAL A 587 -30.25 22.79 -2.83
C VAL A 587 -31.42 23.51 -2.16
N SER A 588 -31.31 24.82 -1.92
CA SER A 588 -32.42 25.68 -1.48
C SER A 588 -33.58 25.69 -2.49
N CYS A 589 -33.29 25.43 -3.76
CA CYS A 589 -34.26 25.34 -4.85
C CYS A 589 -34.29 23.96 -5.51
N HIS A 590 -33.16 23.25 -5.58
CA HIS A 590 -33.00 22.02 -6.37
C HIS A 590 -32.33 20.89 -5.58
N ASN A 591 -33.10 20.04 -4.90
CA ASN A 591 -32.56 18.82 -4.29
C ASN A 591 -32.27 17.77 -5.39
N PRO A 592 -31.02 17.32 -5.60
CA PRO A 592 -30.67 16.38 -6.67
C PRO A 592 -31.36 15.01 -6.53
N HIS A 593 -31.74 14.62 -5.31
CA HIS A 593 -32.46 13.38 -5.03
C HIS A 593 -33.94 13.40 -5.42
N LEU A 594 -34.48 14.60 -5.73
CA LEU A 594 -35.90 14.80 -6.00
C LEU A 594 -36.19 15.48 -7.34
N ALA A 595 -35.26 16.27 -7.88
CA ALA A 595 -35.46 17.05 -9.10
C ALA A 595 -35.81 16.13 -10.30
N ASP A 596 -37.04 16.25 -10.80
CA ASP A 596 -37.54 15.49 -11.95
C ASP A 596 -37.02 16.06 -13.27
N GLN A 597 -37.01 15.23 -14.32
CA GLN A 597 -36.68 15.71 -15.68
C GLN A 597 -37.70 16.72 -16.22
N ASN A 598 -38.94 16.77 -15.71
CA ASN A 598 -39.99 17.67 -16.18
C ASN A 598 -40.97 18.04 -15.05
N ASP A 599 -41.46 19.27 -15.05
CA ASP A 599 -42.51 19.74 -14.14
C ASP A 599 -43.91 19.29 -14.62
N GLY A 600 -44.81 18.96 -13.69
CA GLY A 600 -46.14 18.44 -13.98
C GLY A 600 -46.98 18.20 -12.72
N ALA A 601 -48.17 17.62 -12.88
CA ALA A 601 -49.15 17.48 -11.78
C ALA A 601 -48.71 16.59 -10.58
N SER A 602 -47.55 15.92 -10.68
CA SER A 602 -46.92 15.16 -9.59
C SER A 602 -45.39 15.12 -9.69
N THR A 603 -44.80 15.99 -10.51
CA THR A 603 -43.35 16.05 -10.75
C THR A 603 -42.87 17.50 -10.72
N SER A 604 -41.66 17.75 -10.21
CA SER A 604 -41.05 19.07 -10.25
C SER A 604 -39.53 19.03 -10.15
N LYS A 605 -38.89 20.06 -10.71
CA LYS A 605 -37.49 20.40 -10.48
C LYS A 605 -37.26 21.08 -9.13
N LEU A 606 -38.31 21.62 -8.52
CA LEU A 606 -38.24 22.46 -7.31
C LEU A 606 -38.61 21.67 -6.05
N VAL A 607 -38.04 22.12 -4.93
CA VAL A 607 -38.39 21.70 -3.56
C VAL A 607 -38.87 22.89 -2.73
N ASP A 608 -39.48 22.65 -1.57
CA ASP A 608 -39.84 23.73 -0.67
C ASP A 608 -38.56 24.29 0.01
N PRO A 609 -38.25 25.60 -0.08
CA PRO A 609 -37.05 26.16 0.56
C PRO A 609 -37.06 26.07 2.10
N SER A 610 -38.22 25.79 2.72
CA SER A 610 -38.36 25.50 4.15
C SER A 610 -38.41 24.00 4.49
N ASP A 611 -38.39 23.12 3.49
CA ASP A 611 -38.24 21.67 3.62
C ASP A 611 -37.76 21.07 2.28
N ILE A 612 -36.43 20.96 2.10
CA ILE A 612 -35.87 20.48 0.82
C ILE A 612 -36.15 18.99 0.57
N THR A 613 -36.78 18.28 1.51
CA THR A 613 -37.22 16.88 1.34
C THR A 613 -38.60 16.77 0.67
N THR A 614 -39.33 17.89 0.55
CA THR A 614 -40.65 17.97 -0.11
C THR A 614 -40.54 18.62 -1.49
N LYS A 615 -41.05 17.94 -2.54
CA LYS A 615 -41.15 18.53 -3.89
C LYS A 615 -42.18 19.67 -3.92
N TRP A 616 -41.80 20.82 -4.46
CA TRP A 616 -42.72 21.94 -4.69
C TRP A 616 -43.41 21.77 -6.04
N ILE A 617 -44.56 21.09 -6.05
CA ILE A 617 -45.33 20.87 -7.28
C ILE A 617 -45.92 22.20 -7.79
N VAL A 618 -45.33 22.74 -8.86
CA VAL A 618 -45.85 23.93 -9.54
C VAL A 618 -47.04 23.53 -10.43
N ASN A 619 -48.26 23.88 -10.04
CA ASN A 619 -49.42 23.72 -10.93
C ASN A 619 -49.42 24.81 -12.01
N TRP A 620 -49.01 24.42 -13.22
CA TRP A 620 -49.05 25.29 -14.40
C TRP A 620 -50.47 25.29 -15.00
N ASP A 621 -51.19 26.41 -14.93
CA ASP A 621 -52.44 26.57 -15.68
C ASP A 621 -52.13 26.77 -17.18
N THR A 622 -51.96 25.65 -17.87
CA THR A 622 -51.75 25.58 -19.33
C THR A 622 -53.00 25.94 -20.15
N GLY A 623 -54.13 26.24 -19.52
CA GLY A 623 -55.37 26.67 -20.17
C GLY A 623 -55.56 28.19 -20.20
N SER A 624 -54.90 28.94 -19.31
CA SER A 624 -55.04 30.40 -19.24
C SER A 624 -54.16 31.15 -20.25
N ALA A 625 -54.75 32.14 -20.94
CA ALA A 625 -54.00 33.10 -21.76
C ALA A 625 -53.32 34.21 -20.93
N ASP A 626 -53.44 34.13 -19.60
CA ASP A 626 -53.14 35.20 -18.63
C ASP A 626 -51.80 34.99 -17.88
N LEU A 627 -51.02 33.97 -18.25
CA LEU A 627 -49.77 33.52 -17.58
C LEU A 627 -49.93 33.21 -16.08
N THR A 628 -51.09 32.68 -15.69
CA THR A 628 -51.40 32.42 -14.28
C THR A 628 -50.58 31.26 -13.71
N ARG A 629 -49.84 31.52 -12.63
CA ARG A 629 -49.04 30.53 -11.89
C ARG A 629 -49.01 30.93 -10.41
N GLY A 630 -50.03 30.55 -9.64
CA GLY A 630 -50.12 30.92 -8.22
C GLY A 630 -48.99 30.30 -7.38
N ASP A 631 -48.62 29.08 -7.73
CA ASP A 631 -47.71 28.23 -6.97
C ASP A 631 -46.25 28.72 -7.04
N ILE A 632 -45.82 29.28 -8.17
CA ILE A 632 -44.45 29.82 -8.32
C ILE A 632 -44.29 31.22 -7.70
N ALA A 633 -45.39 31.98 -7.58
CA ALA A 633 -45.40 33.18 -6.74
C ALA A 633 -45.26 32.76 -5.27
N SER A 634 -46.15 31.87 -4.80
CA SER A 634 -46.15 31.33 -3.43
C SER A 634 -44.82 30.68 -3.00
N PHE A 635 -44.05 30.13 -3.94
CA PHE A 635 -42.67 29.68 -3.75
C PHE A 635 -41.73 30.86 -3.41
N CYS A 636 -41.70 31.90 -4.25
CA CYS A 636 -40.85 33.08 -4.02
C CYS A 636 -41.23 33.82 -2.72
N GLU A 637 -42.52 33.85 -2.38
CA GLU A 637 -43.03 34.47 -1.15
C GLU A 637 -42.44 33.86 0.14
N LYS A 638 -41.91 32.62 0.10
CA LYS A 638 -41.19 32.00 1.23
C LYS A 638 -39.96 32.81 1.68
N CYS A 639 -39.33 33.58 0.78
CA CYS A 639 -38.10 34.32 1.08
C CYS A 639 -38.22 35.84 0.89
N HIS A 640 -39.22 36.34 0.13
CA HIS A 640 -39.26 37.73 -0.35
C HIS A 640 -40.45 38.59 0.18
N ILE A 641 -41.02 38.37 1.38
CA ILE A 641 -42.17 39.18 1.88
C ILE A 641 -42.04 39.69 3.32
N ASP A 642 -42.02 41.01 3.45
CA ASP A 642 -42.21 41.76 4.70
C ASP A 642 -43.71 41.85 5.08
N PRO A 643 -44.09 41.70 6.38
CA PRO A 643 -43.25 41.50 7.56
C PRO A 643 -43.15 40.04 8.03
N THR A 644 -43.36 39.08 7.14
CA THR A 644 -43.47 37.65 7.50
C THR A 644 -42.19 36.84 7.33
N THR A 645 -41.26 37.24 6.45
CA THR A 645 -40.05 36.47 6.10
C THR A 645 -38.74 37.29 6.09
N THR A 646 -38.69 38.42 6.80
CA THR A 646 -37.41 39.12 7.09
C THR A 646 -36.50 38.38 8.10
N ALA A 647 -36.98 37.27 8.66
CA ALA A 647 -36.16 36.33 9.43
C ALA A 647 -35.65 35.21 8.50
N PRO A 648 -34.33 34.93 8.46
CA PRO A 648 -33.76 33.84 7.64
C PRO A 648 -34.41 32.48 7.91
N ILE A 649 -34.58 31.66 6.86
CA ILE A 649 -34.90 30.25 7.04
C ILE A 649 -33.62 29.59 7.57
N SER A 650 -33.60 29.26 8.86
CA SER A 650 -32.39 28.77 9.52
C SER A 650 -32.09 27.32 9.17
N ALA A 651 -30.80 26.96 9.14
CA ALA A 651 -30.34 25.59 8.97
C ALA A 651 -30.94 24.64 10.03
N GLY A 652 -31.25 23.41 9.62
CA GLY A 652 -31.94 22.44 10.45
C GLY A 652 -32.06 21.06 9.81
N ALA A 653 -33.03 20.28 10.27
CA ALA A 653 -33.19 18.86 9.89
C ALA A 653 -33.58 18.61 8.41
N THR A 654 -34.03 19.64 7.71
CA THR A 654 -34.55 19.57 6.33
C THR A 654 -34.09 20.75 5.45
N VAL A 655 -33.15 21.57 5.94
CA VAL A 655 -32.52 22.67 5.19
C VAL A 655 -31.05 22.75 5.68
N PRO A 656 -30.05 22.41 4.85
CA PRO A 656 -28.66 22.27 5.32
C PRO A 656 -27.93 23.58 5.66
N TYR A 657 -28.46 24.75 5.28
CA TYR A 657 -27.82 26.06 5.42
C TYR A 657 -28.84 27.15 5.80
N ASP A 658 -28.38 28.32 6.22
CA ASP A 658 -29.26 29.47 6.48
C ASP A 658 -29.61 30.17 5.15
N ILE A 659 -30.87 30.16 4.74
CA ILE A 659 -31.32 30.95 3.58
C ILE A 659 -31.55 32.39 4.05
N ARG A 660 -30.60 33.26 3.70
CA ARG A 660 -30.52 34.68 4.04
C ARG A 660 -30.60 35.52 2.77
N LEU A 661 -31.76 36.12 2.53
CA LEU A 661 -31.84 37.32 1.70
C LEU A 661 -31.62 38.56 2.58
N VAL A 662 -31.30 39.70 1.96
CA VAL A 662 -31.06 40.95 2.70
C VAL A 662 -32.35 41.45 3.34
N ASP A 663 -32.27 41.95 4.58
CA ASP A 663 -33.16 43.02 5.05
C ASP A 663 -32.38 44.32 4.83
N ASP A 664 -32.48 44.91 3.63
CA ASP A 664 -31.65 46.05 3.18
C ASP A 664 -32.05 47.39 3.83
N THR A 665 -32.10 47.37 5.16
CA THR A 665 -32.27 48.51 6.07
C THR A 665 -31.15 49.55 5.97
N ALA A 666 -30.08 49.28 5.21
CA ALA A 666 -28.92 50.15 5.03
C ALA A 666 -28.93 50.89 3.69
N SER A 667 -29.34 50.24 2.59
CA SER A 667 -29.55 50.86 1.28
C SER A 667 -31.05 51.16 1.09
N THR A 668 -31.47 52.24 1.76
CA THR A 668 -32.78 52.82 1.49
C THR A 668 -32.80 53.51 0.14
N ASP A 669 -33.87 53.33 -0.62
CA ASP A 669 -34.25 54.21 -1.72
C ASP A 669 -34.45 55.67 -1.27
N ALA A 670 -34.79 56.54 -2.23
CA ALA A 670 -34.97 57.97 -1.99
C ALA A 670 -36.14 58.33 -1.04
N ASP A 671 -36.95 57.37 -0.60
CA ASP A 671 -38.06 57.55 0.33
C ASP A 671 -37.97 56.71 1.61
N GLY A 672 -36.83 56.02 1.83
CA GLY A 672 -36.50 55.36 3.09
C GLY A 672 -36.82 53.86 3.14
N ARG A 673 -36.93 53.17 2.00
CA ARG A 673 -37.31 51.75 1.92
C ARG A 673 -36.23 50.87 1.26
N PRO A 674 -36.03 49.62 1.72
CA PRO A 674 -35.17 48.65 1.05
C PRO A 674 -35.70 48.25 -0.33
N HIS A 675 -34.83 47.98 -1.30
CA HIS A 675 -35.24 47.61 -2.67
C HIS A 675 -35.93 46.23 -2.78
N ASP A 676 -35.68 45.36 -1.80
CA ASP A 676 -36.16 43.98 -1.68
C ASP A 676 -37.43 43.85 -0.84
N ARG A 677 -37.85 44.92 -0.13
CA ARG A 677 -38.99 44.92 0.81
C ARG A 677 -40.36 44.98 0.12
N PHE A 678 -40.64 44.01 -0.73
CA PHE A 678 -42.00 43.75 -1.18
C PHE A 678 -42.87 43.26 -0.01
N THR A 679 -44.12 43.73 0.04
CA THR A 679 -45.13 43.23 0.97
C THR A 679 -46.26 42.59 0.16
N ALA A 680 -46.94 41.60 0.76
CA ALA A 680 -48.16 41.03 0.16
C ALA A 680 -49.25 42.10 -0.07
N ALA A 681 -49.25 43.19 0.70
CA ALA A 681 -50.16 44.31 0.52
C ALA A 681 -49.81 45.19 -0.70
N ASN A 682 -48.53 45.31 -1.06
CA ASN A 682 -48.11 45.97 -2.29
C ASN A 682 -48.54 45.13 -3.52
N TRP A 683 -48.30 43.82 -3.49
CA TRP A 683 -48.63 42.90 -4.59
C TRP A 683 -50.14 42.82 -4.87
N ASN A 684 -50.97 42.80 -3.81
CA ASN A 684 -52.43 42.77 -3.95
C ASN A 684 -53.07 44.11 -4.39
N ASN A 685 -52.29 45.17 -4.64
CA ASN A 685 -52.82 46.52 -4.86
C ASN A 685 -53.16 46.85 -6.33
N SER A 686 -54.30 46.32 -6.78
CA SER A 686 -55.22 46.90 -7.78
C SER A 686 -54.73 47.24 -9.21
N ALA A 687 -53.45 47.05 -9.56
CA ALA A 687 -52.98 47.11 -10.94
C ALA A 687 -53.39 45.83 -11.72
N ARG A 688 -53.76 45.97 -13.01
CA ARG A 688 -54.21 44.85 -13.87
C ARG A 688 -53.07 43.95 -14.37
N HIS A 689 -52.29 43.39 -13.45
CA HIS A 689 -51.41 42.23 -13.68
C HIS A 689 -51.41 41.25 -12.48
N GLY A 690 -52.31 41.48 -11.51
CA GLY A 690 -52.44 40.69 -10.28
C GLY A 690 -53.91 40.51 -9.84
N PRO A 691 -54.15 39.78 -8.74
CA PRO A 691 -55.35 38.97 -8.52
C PRO A 691 -56.61 39.73 -8.06
N ASN A 692 -57.03 40.78 -8.78
CA ASN A 692 -58.37 41.37 -8.67
C ASN A 692 -58.87 42.11 -9.93
N GLY A 693 -58.44 41.73 -11.15
CA GLY A 693 -58.88 42.48 -12.35
C GLY A 693 -58.54 41.97 -13.76
N SER A 694 -58.44 40.65 -13.99
CA SER A 694 -58.04 40.00 -15.26
C SER A 694 -56.55 40.16 -15.62
N GLY A 695 -55.88 39.05 -15.93
CA GLY A 695 -54.42 38.96 -16.08
C GLY A 695 -53.69 38.84 -14.73
N ASN A 696 -53.23 37.63 -14.37
CA ASN A 696 -52.34 37.40 -13.21
C ASN A 696 -50.97 36.93 -13.70
N LEU A 697 -50.02 37.84 -13.87
CA LEU A 697 -48.67 37.49 -14.30
C LEU A 697 -47.87 36.85 -13.16
N ALA A 698 -47.27 35.70 -13.42
CA ALA A 698 -46.30 35.08 -12.52
C ALA A 698 -45.02 35.93 -12.37
N CYS A 699 -44.34 35.86 -11.22
CA CYS A 699 -43.01 36.45 -11.02
C CYS A 699 -42.03 36.01 -12.13
N THR A 700 -42.07 34.72 -12.48
CA THR A 700 -41.27 34.10 -13.56
C THR A 700 -41.74 34.42 -14.99
N ALA A 701 -42.73 35.29 -15.17
CA ALA A 701 -43.00 35.94 -16.45
C ALA A 701 -42.02 37.11 -16.70
N CYS A 702 -41.61 37.82 -15.64
CA CYS A 702 -40.74 39.00 -15.73
C CYS A 702 -39.29 38.73 -15.27
N HIS A 703 -39.08 37.90 -14.24
CA HIS A 703 -37.76 37.66 -13.64
C HIS A 703 -37.13 36.31 -14.06
N ASP A 704 -35.80 36.26 -14.16
CA ASP A 704 -35.00 35.03 -14.20
C ASP A 704 -34.31 34.85 -12.85
N PHE A 705 -34.69 33.80 -12.11
CA PHE A 705 -34.20 33.51 -10.77
C PHE A 705 -32.83 32.81 -10.77
N HIS A 706 -32.32 32.44 -11.96
CA HIS A 706 -30.91 32.11 -12.20
C HIS A 706 -30.09 33.34 -12.62
N GLY A 707 -30.61 34.54 -12.34
CA GLY A 707 -29.95 35.82 -12.60
C GLY A 707 -29.93 36.29 -14.05
N SER A 708 -29.50 37.54 -14.23
CA SER A 708 -29.38 38.20 -15.53
C SER A 708 -28.41 39.38 -15.51
N SER A 709 -28.15 39.99 -16.68
CA SER A 709 -27.34 41.20 -16.85
C SER A 709 -27.79 42.44 -16.08
N ASN A 710 -28.98 42.44 -15.44
CA ASN A 710 -29.59 43.67 -14.92
C ASN A 710 -30.00 43.62 -13.44
N ALA A 711 -29.89 44.78 -12.78
CA ALA A 711 -30.05 44.97 -11.33
C ALA A 711 -31.44 44.61 -10.77
N TYR A 712 -32.38 44.28 -11.63
CA TYR A 712 -33.76 43.93 -11.30
C TYR A 712 -34.06 42.44 -11.56
N MET A 713 -33.04 41.64 -11.89
CA MET A 713 -33.12 40.22 -12.28
C MET A 713 -34.17 39.95 -13.36
N LEU A 714 -34.42 40.92 -14.26
CA LEU A 714 -35.43 40.79 -15.32
C LEU A 714 -34.93 39.89 -16.45
N LYS A 715 -35.86 39.18 -17.08
CA LYS A 715 -35.61 38.29 -18.22
C LYS A 715 -35.13 39.08 -19.43
N GLU A 716 -33.95 38.69 -19.90
CA GLU A 716 -33.36 39.23 -21.12
C GLU A 716 -34.18 38.87 -22.35
N ASN A 717 -34.75 37.66 -22.41
CA ASN A 717 -35.64 37.24 -23.50
C ASN A 717 -37.06 37.01 -22.98
N MET A 718 -38.01 37.74 -23.54
CA MET A 718 -39.42 37.65 -23.22
C MET A 718 -40.28 37.21 -24.40
N VAL A 719 -41.41 36.59 -24.07
CA VAL A 719 -42.47 36.19 -24.99
C VAL A 719 -43.79 36.71 -24.41
N SER A 720 -44.67 37.26 -25.25
CA SER A 720 -45.99 37.73 -24.82
C SER A 720 -46.87 36.56 -24.34
N PRO A 721 -47.89 36.82 -23.49
CA PRO A 721 -48.76 35.76 -22.92
C PRO A 721 -49.39 34.81 -23.95
N ASN A 722 -49.63 35.31 -25.16
CA ASN A 722 -50.22 34.59 -26.28
C ASN A 722 -49.20 34.08 -27.32
N GLY A 723 -47.90 34.10 -27.02
CA GLY A 723 -46.82 33.67 -27.93
C GLY A 723 -46.56 34.57 -29.15
N ALA A 724 -47.39 35.59 -29.39
CA ALA A 724 -47.44 36.32 -30.66
C ALA A 724 -46.37 37.42 -30.83
N ARG A 725 -45.62 37.75 -29.78
CA ARG A 725 -44.49 38.70 -29.80
C ARG A 725 -43.36 38.15 -28.94
N THR A 726 -42.14 38.31 -29.43
CA THR A 726 -40.91 38.15 -28.64
C THR A 726 -40.21 39.50 -28.54
N GLY A 727 -39.34 39.66 -27.55
CA GLY A 727 -38.47 40.83 -27.43
C GLY A 727 -37.30 40.54 -26.49
N THR A 728 -36.17 41.20 -26.78
CA THR A 728 -34.91 41.00 -26.04
C THR A 728 -34.46 42.31 -25.43
N LEU A 729 -34.26 42.34 -24.11
CA LEU A 729 -33.46 43.38 -23.44
C LEU A 729 -31.99 43.17 -23.82
N THR A 730 -31.34 44.22 -24.32
CA THR A 730 -29.90 44.28 -24.57
C THR A 730 -29.36 45.63 -24.12
N ASN A 731 -28.05 45.73 -23.88
CA ASN A 731 -27.36 46.96 -23.51
C ASN A 731 -27.82 47.57 -22.17
N PHE A 732 -27.95 46.75 -21.12
CA PHE A 732 -28.09 47.27 -19.76
C PHE A 732 -26.73 47.72 -19.23
N ASP A 733 -26.47 49.03 -19.27
CA ASP A 733 -25.44 49.66 -18.43
C ASP A 733 -26.05 49.87 -17.04
N ALA A 734 -25.49 49.21 -16.03
CA ALA A 734 -25.99 49.22 -14.67
C ALA A 734 -25.89 50.58 -13.96
N LEU A 735 -25.18 51.55 -14.54
CA LEU A 735 -24.80 52.80 -13.87
C LEU A 735 -25.41 54.07 -14.51
N TRP A 736 -25.84 54.05 -15.78
CA TRP A 736 -26.11 55.30 -16.53
C TRP A 736 -27.37 55.40 -17.41
N VAL A 737 -28.26 54.39 -17.47
CA VAL A 737 -29.47 54.46 -18.35
C VAL A 737 -30.63 55.23 -17.71
N SER A 738 -31.23 56.17 -18.46
CA SER A 738 -32.44 56.89 -18.03
C SER A 738 -33.70 56.01 -18.12
N TRP A 739 -34.38 55.83 -16.99
CA TRP A 739 -35.53 54.93 -16.78
C TRP A 739 -36.70 55.02 -17.79
N SER A 740 -36.93 56.16 -18.45
CA SER A 740 -38.15 56.41 -19.24
C SER A 740 -38.34 55.46 -20.41
N ASP A 741 -37.26 55.12 -21.11
CA ASP A 741 -37.31 54.44 -22.41
C ASP A 741 -37.13 52.92 -22.25
N PHE A 742 -36.50 52.51 -21.15
CA PHE A 742 -36.24 51.14 -20.74
C PHE A 742 -37.53 50.36 -20.42
N ALA A 743 -38.30 50.84 -19.43
CA ALA A 743 -39.51 50.16 -18.95
C ALA A 743 -40.59 50.05 -20.04
N GLN A 744 -40.64 51.03 -20.96
CA GLN A 744 -41.54 51.02 -22.11
C GLN A 744 -41.27 49.80 -23.02
N ASN A 745 -40.03 49.59 -23.47
CA ASN A 745 -39.70 48.51 -24.39
C ASN A 745 -39.92 47.11 -23.78
N PHE A 746 -39.61 46.94 -22.49
CA PHE A 746 -39.93 45.71 -21.74
C PHE A 746 -41.45 45.44 -21.78
N CYS A 747 -42.25 46.39 -21.29
CA CYS A 747 -43.70 46.23 -21.20
C CYS A 747 -44.39 46.09 -22.58
N PHE A 748 -43.82 46.64 -23.65
CA PHE A 748 -44.39 46.55 -25.00
C PHE A 748 -44.38 45.14 -25.61
N VAL A 749 -43.52 44.21 -25.16
CA VAL A 749 -43.61 42.80 -25.59
C VAL A 749 -44.97 42.24 -25.23
N CYS A 750 -45.42 42.43 -23.99
CA CYS A 750 -46.74 42.01 -23.53
C CYS A 750 -47.86 42.89 -24.12
N HIS A 751 -47.74 44.23 -24.06
CA HIS A 751 -48.85 45.14 -24.39
C HIS A 751 -49.05 45.47 -25.88
N GLY A 752 -48.04 45.30 -26.75
CA GLY A 752 -48.20 45.39 -28.20
C GLY A 752 -47.96 46.75 -28.86
N GLY A 753 -47.24 47.66 -28.21
CA GLY A 753 -46.73 48.90 -28.81
C GLY A 753 -47.70 50.08 -28.83
N PHE A 754 -47.21 51.21 -29.38
CA PHE A 754 -47.94 52.49 -29.43
C PHE A 754 -49.13 52.45 -30.42
N PRO A 755 -50.19 53.26 -30.20
CA PRO A 755 -50.30 54.30 -29.18
C PRO A 755 -51.35 54.00 -28.10
N MET A 756 -50.91 53.49 -26.94
CA MET A 756 -51.62 53.81 -25.70
C MET A 756 -51.37 55.30 -25.37
N ARG A 757 -52.45 56.08 -25.22
CA ARG A 757 -52.33 57.51 -24.92
C ARG A 757 -51.75 57.71 -23.52
N HIS A 758 -50.56 58.28 -23.45
CA HIS A 758 -49.90 58.75 -22.22
C HIS A 758 -50.66 59.95 -21.63
N SER A 759 -51.85 59.69 -21.08
CA SER A 759 -52.81 60.68 -20.63
C SER A 759 -52.50 61.17 -19.21
N ARG A 760 -51.33 61.78 -19.04
CA ARG A 760 -50.90 62.54 -17.85
C ARG A 760 -50.91 61.79 -16.51
N ASN A 761 -50.87 60.46 -16.50
CA ASN A 761 -50.71 59.70 -15.27
C ASN A 761 -49.92 58.40 -15.51
N PRO A 762 -48.58 58.41 -15.33
CA PRO A 762 -47.74 57.21 -15.42
C PRO A 762 -48.02 56.19 -14.30
N GLY A 763 -48.64 56.63 -13.19
CA GLY A 763 -48.88 55.92 -11.93
C GLY A 763 -49.87 54.75 -11.98
N ALA A 764 -49.95 54.05 -13.11
CA ALA A 764 -50.59 52.75 -13.26
C ALA A 764 -49.56 51.64 -13.54
N CYS A 765 -48.58 51.88 -14.43
CA CYS A 765 -47.52 50.93 -14.73
C CYS A 765 -46.38 51.00 -13.71
N THR A 766 -46.01 52.20 -13.25
CA THR A 766 -45.00 52.36 -12.18
C THR A 766 -45.47 51.87 -10.81
N LYS A 767 -46.73 51.50 -10.63
CA LYS A 767 -47.20 50.89 -9.37
C LYS A 767 -46.69 49.47 -9.14
N CYS A 768 -46.24 48.77 -10.18
CA CYS A 768 -45.57 47.48 -10.03
C CYS A 768 -44.09 47.61 -9.58
N HIS A 769 -43.50 48.81 -9.70
CA HIS A 769 -42.14 49.13 -9.27
C HIS A 769 -42.18 50.40 -8.42
N TYR A 770 -42.53 50.24 -7.13
CA TYR A 770 -42.65 51.38 -6.24
C TYR A 770 -41.28 52.03 -6.01
N HIS A 771 -41.13 53.26 -6.52
CA HIS A 771 -40.07 54.19 -6.14
C HIS A 771 -40.74 55.51 -5.77
N GLY A 772 -40.59 55.96 -4.52
CA GLY A 772 -41.30 57.09 -3.95
C GLY A 772 -40.74 58.46 -4.34
N SER A 773 -40.18 58.61 -5.54
CA SER A 773 -39.84 59.93 -6.08
C SER A 773 -41.12 60.74 -6.26
N SER A 774 -41.36 61.72 -5.38
CA SER A 774 -42.59 62.52 -5.32
C SER A 774 -42.72 63.57 -6.45
N ASN A 775 -42.15 63.31 -7.63
CA ASN A 775 -42.03 64.21 -8.76
C ASN A 775 -42.61 63.58 -10.04
N PHE A 776 -43.93 63.54 -10.14
CA PHE A 776 -44.70 63.28 -11.38
C PHE A 776 -45.95 64.17 -11.41
#